data_AF-A0A1E3AQR7-F1
#
_entry.id   AF-A0A1E3AQR7-F1
#
_cell.length_a   1.000
_cell.length_b   1.000
_cell.length_c   1.000
_cell.angle_alpha   90.00
_cell.angle_beta   90.00
_cell.angle_gamma   90.00
#
_symmetry.space_group_name_H-M   'P 1'
#
loop_
_entity.id
_entity.type
_entity.pdbx_description
1 polymer ?
#
loop_
_entity_poly.entity_id
_entity_poly.type
_entity_poly.pdbx_seq_one_letter_code
_entity_poly.pdbx_strand_id
1 'polypeptide(L)'
;MNTITQTNRTILFEEINPEKLNLLTLVGDVRGVNSVSDDKIKEINDALLVRSFDEFLEKFEPVVYSYFDANNQKVIYTLKKPENIEDELLSEIHLNRQNDYLKMLMTLVEAKRAEGSINVDFKFEKLTDMISPKKVMDDIRQNRKELQYTYSEYAKLEDGDPKKLDTADKLNLMFEEASVNYNNVMAMLPLAIEDIKTRLLLGDGQTKKDEAPLSLGVLSMDEHGELKILEAPKENKKELMVLDDNANAGLIQAIEKDYMDLNEDGNEYVKSLVARTFCPLASTMESVVDIEKEVSNYNSYLEFYKRSKDDFIKTVKPLVEKIMGVWSFFEQYPRNCKGMRPSMVISNISNDMLAKSSNIPRLLAYLNTVNAKNDFENTIWYAIVPSVSLNSSSKLKAVRQRFQGNENVEKEDVNSVESLVRILDALKDYEVQCFFSYETGDKTTFNIMATEGIEKYETKCAQLIGKPFSEYAIPCIPNFTVIPKDKSGVILDNRMYVTEQNTAALSKEKEDIMKIWIDGVYIGAAYVAAGLVAAYQSPDYLKEVFKKNVDEQLPGVRFDIESGDHALQVRTTMAKEITGYTNDIKSDINRKNFGFVFSSENAVLKDLNIQNIMVYKARNLLTDGKSYEPIYKTQVTTYIQRVMRLATGDFKQENIVEFFSSKPTSQRSRWMEKKDYINAIIGNGDDIRYSIDETAGYCTLDIAFNGNVKNLEIEINRVNSEDRTF
;
A
#
# COMPACT_ATOMS: atom_id res chain seq x y z
N MET A 1 -7.92 28.64 23.90
CA MET A 1 -8.89 28.29 22.84
C MET A 1 -9.22 26.83 23.10
N ASN A 2 -10.48 26.49 23.41
CA ASN A 2 -10.87 25.08 23.64
C ASN A 2 -11.12 24.44 22.28
N THR A 3 -10.05 24.24 21.52
CA THR A 3 -10.13 23.70 20.15
C THR A 3 -9.62 22.27 20.18
N ILE A 4 -10.39 21.36 19.62
CA ILE A 4 -9.96 19.97 19.40
C ILE A 4 -8.88 20.01 18.31
N THR A 5 -7.68 19.56 18.64
CA THR A 5 -6.49 19.69 17.77
C THR A 5 -6.32 18.54 16.79
N GLN A 6 -6.96 17.38 17.03
CA GLN A 6 -6.89 16.19 16.18
C GLN A 6 -8.30 15.71 15.82
N THR A 7 -8.70 15.89 14.56
CA THR A 7 -10.02 15.48 14.05
C THR A 7 -9.96 14.38 12.98
N ASN A 8 -8.79 13.75 12.82
CA ASN A 8 -8.51 12.82 11.72
C ASN A 8 -7.83 11.50 12.12
N ARG A 9 -7.91 11.14 13.40
CA ARG A 9 -7.40 9.87 13.88
C ARG A 9 -8.35 8.74 13.45
N THR A 10 -7.78 7.70 12.86
CA THR A 10 -8.51 6.58 12.25
C THR A 10 -8.19 5.28 12.98
N ILE A 11 -9.14 4.35 13.05
CA ILE A 11 -8.89 2.94 13.43
C ILE A 11 -9.07 2.04 12.21
N LEU A 12 -8.13 1.12 11.97
CA LEU A 12 -8.22 0.11 10.92
C LEU A 12 -8.52 -1.25 11.55
N PHE A 13 -9.58 -1.90 11.08
CA PHE A 13 -9.96 -3.24 11.50
C PHE A 13 -9.45 -4.29 10.50
N GLU A 14 -8.19 -4.68 10.69
CA GLU A 14 -7.51 -5.71 9.89
C GLU A 14 -6.49 -6.48 10.73
N GLU A 15 -6.18 -7.69 10.30
CA GLU A 15 -5.05 -8.49 10.79
C GLU A 15 -3.88 -8.35 9.81
N ILE A 16 -2.75 -7.82 10.29
CA ILE A 16 -1.55 -7.57 9.49
C ILE A 16 -0.48 -8.62 9.78
N ASN A 17 -0.18 -8.84 11.06
CA ASN A 17 0.77 -9.84 11.50
C ASN A 17 0.25 -10.51 12.79
N PRO A 18 -0.20 -11.77 12.72
CA PRO A 18 -0.74 -12.51 13.87
C PRO A 18 0.24 -12.65 15.05
N GLU A 19 1.55 -12.59 14.80
CA GLU A 19 2.58 -12.71 15.83
C GLU A 19 2.78 -11.43 16.64
N LYS A 20 2.28 -10.28 16.15
CA LYS A 20 2.33 -9.00 16.86
C LYS A 20 1.13 -8.83 17.77
N LEU A 21 1.30 -8.01 18.81
CA LEU A 21 0.21 -7.68 19.72
C LEU A 21 -0.99 -7.10 18.96
N ASN A 22 -2.18 -7.36 19.47
CA ASN A 22 -3.43 -6.87 18.92
C ASN A 22 -4.23 -6.12 19.98
N LEU A 23 -5.25 -5.38 19.52
CA LEU A 23 -6.05 -4.51 20.37
C LEU A 23 -6.71 -5.27 21.54
N LEU A 24 -7.21 -6.48 21.29
CA LEU A 24 -7.88 -7.27 22.33
C LEU A 24 -6.93 -7.79 23.40
N THR A 25 -5.71 -8.16 23.02
CA THR A 25 -4.66 -8.61 23.95
C THR A 25 -4.19 -7.46 24.83
N LEU A 26 -3.98 -6.28 24.25
CA LEU A 26 -3.50 -5.09 24.97
C LEU A 26 -4.55 -4.52 25.93
N VAL A 27 -5.82 -4.50 25.52
CA VAL A 27 -6.95 -4.10 26.38
C VAL A 27 -7.13 -5.10 27.53
N GLY A 28 -6.97 -6.41 27.25
CA GLY A 28 -7.06 -7.46 28.26
C GLY A 28 -8.50 -7.75 28.71
N ASP A 29 -8.65 -8.21 29.95
CA ASP A 29 -9.96 -8.52 30.54
C ASP A 29 -10.65 -7.25 31.05
N VAL A 30 -11.92 -7.09 30.68
CA VAL A 30 -12.74 -5.90 30.98
C VAL A 30 -13.98 -6.25 31.79
N ARG A 31 -14.05 -7.46 32.38
CA ARG A 31 -15.17 -7.85 33.25
C ARG A 31 -15.28 -6.89 34.43
N GLY A 32 -16.39 -6.16 34.50
CA GLY A 32 -16.65 -5.18 35.55
C GLY A 32 -15.97 -3.83 35.37
N VAL A 33 -15.33 -3.56 34.22
CA VAL A 33 -14.66 -2.29 33.93
C VAL A 33 -15.07 -1.77 32.55
N ASN A 34 -15.50 -0.51 32.47
CA ASN A 34 -15.99 0.11 31.24
C ASN A 34 -14.93 0.94 30.48
N SER A 35 -13.73 1.09 31.03
CA SER A 35 -12.63 1.88 30.48
C SER A 35 -11.26 1.31 30.89
N VAL A 36 -10.21 1.60 30.12
CA VAL A 36 -8.82 1.24 30.44
C VAL A 36 -8.05 2.43 31.04
N SER A 37 -6.92 2.17 31.69
CA SER A 37 -6.06 3.21 32.27
C SER A 37 -5.29 3.99 31.20
N ASP A 38 -4.80 5.18 31.54
CA ASP A 38 -4.02 6.00 30.61
C ASP A 38 -2.67 5.34 30.25
N ASP A 39 -2.07 4.57 31.16
CA ASP A 39 -0.86 3.78 30.88
C ASP A 39 -1.14 2.69 29.84
N LYS A 40 -2.34 2.07 29.89
CA LYS A 40 -2.77 1.11 28.86
C LYS A 40 -3.01 1.79 27.52
N ILE A 41 -3.51 3.02 27.49
CA ILE A 41 -3.64 3.79 26.24
C ILE A 41 -2.27 4.10 25.65
N LYS A 42 -1.27 4.44 26.47
CA LYS A 42 0.11 4.63 26.00
C LYS A 42 0.68 3.33 25.41
N GLU A 43 0.54 2.21 26.11
CA GLU A 43 0.97 0.89 25.61
C GLU A 43 0.28 0.53 24.28
N ILE A 44 -1.03 0.78 24.16
CA ILE A 44 -1.77 0.60 22.91
C ILE A 44 -1.24 1.51 21.80
N ASN A 45 -0.95 2.77 22.10
CA ASN A 45 -0.40 3.70 21.11
C ASN A 45 1.01 3.30 20.66
N ASP A 46 1.86 2.90 21.60
CA ASP A 46 3.23 2.49 21.32
C ASP A 46 3.26 1.26 20.41
N ALA A 47 2.35 0.30 20.62
CA ALA A 47 2.27 -0.92 19.82
C ALA A 47 1.46 -0.76 18.51
N LEU A 48 0.33 -0.03 18.52
CA LEU A 48 -0.69 -0.11 17.45
C LEU A 48 -0.94 1.21 16.70
N LEU A 49 -0.59 2.37 17.25
CA LEU A 49 -0.76 3.65 16.57
C LEU A 49 0.42 3.89 15.62
N VAL A 50 0.12 4.23 14.37
CA VAL A 50 1.09 4.59 13.34
C VAL A 50 0.75 5.96 12.74
N ARG A 51 1.77 6.76 12.43
CA ARG A 51 1.66 8.12 11.85
C ARG A 51 2.26 8.20 10.45
N SER A 52 2.87 7.12 9.98
CA SER A 52 3.43 7.01 8.64
C SER A 52 3.40 5.55 8.18
N PHE A 53 3.60 5.37 6.87
CA PHE A 53 3.77 4.04 6.30
C PHE A 53 5.06 3.35 6.79
N ASP A 54 6.11 4.12 7.07
CA ASP A 54 7.39 3.57 7.55
C ASP A 54 7.23 3.03 8.98
N GLU A 55 6.61 3.81 9.87
CA GLU A 55 6.28 3.36 11.23
C GLU A 55 5.36 2.13 11.23
N PHE A 56 4.49 2.00 10.23
CA PHE A 56 3.68 0.79 10.03
C PHE A 56 4.54 -0.45 9.73
N LEU A 57 5.49 -0.34 8.80
CA LEU A 57 6.39 -1.44 8.47
C LEU A 57 7.26 -1.84 9.67
N GLU A 58 7.73 -0.86 10.44
CA GLU A 58 8.54 -1.07 11.64
C GLU A 58 7.75 -1.74 12.78
N LYS A 59 6.51 -1.31 13.05
CA LYS A 59 5.73 -1.85 14.17
C LYS A 59 5.12 -3.23 13.89
N PHE A 60 4.59 -3.42 12.68
CA PHE A 60 3.86 -4.64 12.34
C PHE A 60 4.71 -5.70 11.66
N GLU A 61 5.87 -5.34 11.11
CA GLU A 61 6.81 -6.24 10.41
C GLU A 61 6.08 -7.31 9.58
N PRO A 62 5.29 -6.92 8.55
CA PRO A 62 4.50 -7.89 7.80
C PRO A 62 5.42 -8.95 7.18
N VAL A 63 5.09 -10.23 7.37
CA VAL A 63 6.00 -11.34 7.06
C VAL A 63 5.25 -12.49 6.38
N VAL A 64 5.94 -13.17 5.46
CA VAL A 64 5.51 -14.44 4.88
C VAL A 64 6.50 -15.52 5.28
N TYR A 65 6.01 -16.63 5.78
CA TYR A 65 6.84 -17.77 6.14
C TYR A 65 6.96 -18.71 4.95
N SER A 66 8.13 -19.32 4.79
CA SER A 66 8.35 -20.34 3.78
C SER A 66 9.16 -21.50 4.32
N TYR A 67 8.86 -22.70 3.85
CA TYR A 67 9.58 -23.93 4.17
C TYR A 67 9.53 -24.90 2.99
N PHE A 68 10.48 -25.84 2.92
CA PHE A 68 10.52 -26.84 1.86
C PHE A 68 9.81 -28.12 2.29
N ASP A 69 8.78 -28.52 1.54
CA ASP A 69 8.12 -29.81 1.69
C ASP A 69 8.82 -30.86 0.82
N ALA A 70 9.61 -31.72 1.46
CA ALA A 70 10.35 -32.79 0.79
C ALA A 70 9.45 -33.85 0.13
N ASN A 71 8.24 -34.09 0.65
CA ASN A 71 7.34 -35.10 0.09
C ASN A 71 6.77 -34.64 -1.26
N ASN A 72 6.43 -33.36 -1.34
CA ASN A 72 5.85 -32.77 -2.54
C ASN A 72 6.89 -32.08 -3.45
N GLN A 73 8.15 -32.02 -3.01
CA GLN A 73 9.27 -31.32 -3.66
C GLN A 73 8.93 -29.86 -4.01
N LYS A 74 8.38 -29.13 -3.04
CA LYS A 74 7.84 -27.77 -3.25
C LYS A 74 8.18 -26.87 -2.07
N VAL A 75 8.36 -25.59 -2.35
CA VAL A 75 8.33 -24.56 -1.31
C VAL A 75 6.88 -24.26 -0.98
N ILE A 76 6.54 -24.28 0.29
CA ILE A 76 5.23 -23.87 0.80
C ILE A 76 5.38 -22.48 1.39
N TYR A 77 4.44 -21.60 1.08
CA TYR A 77 4.36 -20.24 1.63
C TYR A 77 3.11 -20.12 2.50
N THR A 78 3.23 -19.51 3.67
CA THR A 78 2.12 -19.27 4.59
C THR A 78 2.17 -17.87 5.19
N LEU A 79 1.01 -17.26 5.46
CA LEU A 79 0.91 -15.97 6.17
C LEU A 79 0.94 -16.12 7.70
N LYS A 80 0.69 -17.34 8.20
CA LYS A 80 0.74 -17.68 9.62
C LYS A 80 1.95 -18.55 9.89
N LYS A 81 2.63 -18.28 11.00
CA LYS A 81 3.76 -19.10 11.42
C LYS A 81 3.27 -20.53 11.68
N PRO A 82 3.82 -21.55 11.01
CA PRO A 82 3.41 -22.93 11.24
C PRO A 82 3.95 -23.44 12.59
N GLU A 83 3.05 -23.86 13.48
CA GLU A 83 3.42 -24.30 14.84
C GLU A 83 4.22 -25.62 14.90
N ASN A 84 4.12 -26.45 13.86
CA ASN A 84 4.70 -27.80 13.84
C ASN A 84 6.08 -27.87 13.17
N ILE A 85 6.66 -26.73 12.79
CA ILE A 85 7.94 -26.66 12.07
C ILE A 85 8.93 -25.92 12.95
N GLU A 86 10.13 -26.48 13.10
CA GLU A 86 11.23 -25.86 13.84
C GLU A 86 11.69 -24.57 13.14
N ASP A 87 12.03 -23.55 13.93
CA ASP A 87 12.40 -22.22 13.43
C ASP A 87 13.60 -22.25 12.48
N GLU A 88 14.53 -23.19 12.66
CA GLU A 88 15.70 -23.39 11.79
C GLU A 88 15.33 -23.82 10.36
N LEU A 89 14.15 -24.41 10.17
CA LEU A 89 13.65 -24.87 8.87
C LEU A 89 12.70 -23.86 8.23
N LEU A 90 12.41 -22.76 8.91
CA LEU A 90 11.54 -21.69 8.44
C LEU A 90 12.37 -20.51 7.93
N SER A 91 12.01 -20.02 6.75
CA SER A 91 12.54 -18.77 6.22
C SER A 91 11.47 -17.68 6.29
N GLU A 92 11.80 -16.59 6.96
CA GLU A 92 10.96 -15.40 7.06
C GLU A 92 11.23 -14.44 5.90
N ILE A 93 10.17 -14.05 5.18
CA ILE A 93 10.22 -13.09 4.08
C ILE A 93 9.49 -11.83 4.52
N HIS A 94 10.24 -10.84 5.00
CA HIS A 94 9.67 -9.55 5.41
C HIS A 94 9.23 -8.72 4.20
N LEU A 95 8.02 -8.17 4.26
CA LEU A 95 7.44 -7.30 3.25
C LEU A 95 7.70 -5.83 3.60
N ASN A 96 8.96 -5.42 3.50
CA ASN A 96 9.42 -4.06 3.74
C ASN A 96 9.71 -3.33 2.40
N ARG A 97 10.24 -2.10 2.45
CA ARG A 97 10.59 -1.32 1.23
C ARG A 97 11.66 -1.96 0.35
N GLN A 98 12.46 -2.88 0.89
CA GLN A 98 13.49 -3.60 0.15
C GLN A 98 12.92 -4.83 -0.58
N ASN A 99 11.74 -5.31 -0.19
CA ASN A 99 11.08 -6.42 -0.88
C ASN A 99 10.73 -6.05 -2.34
N ASP A 100 11.27 -6.81 -3.29
CA ASP A 100 11.14 -6.52 -4.73
C ASP A 100 9.69 -6.47 -5.20
N TYR A 101 8.83 -7.37 -4.71
CA TYR A 101 7.44 -7.42 -5.13
C TYR A 101 6.67 -6.20 -4.63
N LEU A 102 6.86 -5.82 -3.36
CA LEU A 102 6.22 -4.63 -2.80
C LEU A 102 6.75 -3.34 -3.45
N LYS A 103 8.07 -3.24 -3.66
CA LYS A 103 8.73 -2.12 -4.33
C LYS A 103 8.24 -1.98 -5.78
N MET A 104 8.10 -3.09 -6.50
CA MET A 104 7.54 -3.12 -7.86
C MET A 104 6.13 -2.52 -7.87
N LEU A 105 5.26 -2.93 -6.94
CA LEU A 105 3.87 -2.43 -6.86
C LEU A 105 3.81 -0.93 -6.53
N MET A 106 4.60 -0.45 -5.58
CA MET A 106 4.68 0.99 -5.28
C MET A 106 5.18 1.79 -6.49
N THR A 107 6.25 1.29 -7.13
CA THR A 107 6.83 1.91 -8.33
C THR A 107 5.82 1.95 -9.49
N LEU A 108 5.01 0.91 -9.65
CA LEU A 108 3.92 0.88 -10.63
C LEU A 108 2.90 2.00 -10.39
N VAL A 109 2.44 2.17 -9.14
CA VAL A 109 1.49 3.24 -8.81
C VAL A 109 2.12 4.62 -8.99
N GLU A 110 3.37 4.81 -8.58
CA GLU A 110 4.10 6.07 -8.73
C GLU A 110 4.37 6.43 -10.20
N ALA A 111 4.82 5.47 -11.00
CA ALA A 111 5.05 5.65 -12.43
C ALA A 111 3.75 6.00 -13.16
N LYS A 112 2.66 5.29 -12.83
CA LYS A 112 1.33 5.59 -13.38
C LYS A 112 0.83 6.96 -12.94
N ARG A 113 1.09 7.36 -11.69
CA ARG A 113 0.79 8.71 -11.16
C ARG A 113 1.56 9.80 -11.91
N ALA A 114 2.82 9.56 -12.25
CA ALA A 114 3.67 10.51 -12.98
C ALA A 114 3.29 10.62 -14.47
N GLU A 115 2.92 9.50 -15.11
CA GLU A 115 2.48 9.48 -16.51
C GLU A 115 1.05 10.03 -16.66
N GLY A 116 0.19 9.76 -15.68
CA GLY A 116 -1.22 10.16 -15.68
C GLY A 116 -2.06 9.43 -16.74
N SER A 117 -1.61 8.25 -17.19
CA SER A 117 -2.29 7.44 -18.18
C SER A 117 -3.30 6.46 -17.56
N ILE A 118 -4.30 6.09 -18.38
CA ILE A 118 -5.32 5.10 -18.00
C ILE A 118 -4.77 3.68 -18.11
N ASN A 119 -5.47 2.71 -17.52
CA ASN A 119 -5.02 1.30 -17.49
C ASN A 119 -4.79 0.73 -18.90
N VAL A 120 -5.58 1.15 -19.89
CA VAL A 120 -5.47 0.65 -21.27
C VAL A 120 -4.17 1.12 -21.95
N ASP A 121 -3.69 2.31 -21.62
CA ASP A 121 -2.52 2.91 -22.29
C ASP A 121 -1.21 2.63 -21.55
N PHE A 122 -1.29 2.41 -20.24
CA PHE A 122 -0.12 2.14 -19.40
C PHE A 122 0.52 0.79 -19.74
N LYS A 123 1.86 0.79 -19.83
CA LYS A 123 2.67 -0.38 -20.20
C LYS A 123 3.15 -1.14 -18.96
N PHE A 124 2.23 -1.88 -18.34
CA PHE A 124 2.51 -2.70 -17.14
C PHE A 124 3.69 -3.65 -17.32
N GLU A 125 3.78 -4.31 -18.49
CA GLU A 125 4.79 -5.33 -18.81
C GLU A 125 6.23 -4.86 -18.50
N LYS A 126 6.57 -3.60 -18.81
CA LYS A 126 7.92 -3.05 -18.59
C LYS A 126 8.34 -3.00 -17.12
N LEU A 127 7.37 -2.82 -16.23
CA LEU A 127 7.61 -2.65 -14.79
C LEU A 127 7.39 -3.96 -14.05
N THR A 128 6.49 -4.82 -14.53
CA THR A 128 6.33 -6.17 -13.98
C THR A 128 7.55 -7.05 -14.23
N ASP A 129 8.38 -6.73 -15.23
CA ASP A 129 9.69 -7.35 -15.43
C ASP A 129 10.69 -7.07 -14.28
N MET A 130 10.38 -6.19 -13.31
CA MET A 130 11.25 -5.93 -12.16
C MET A 130 11.50 -7.16 -11.28
N ILE A 131 10.60 -8.13 -11.28
CA ILE A 131 10.74 -9.39 -10.53
C ILE A 131 11.28 -10.54 -11.41
N SER A 132 11.68 -10.25 -12.65
CA SER A 132 12.28 -11.25 -13.55
C SER A 132 13.73 -11.57 -13.14
N PRO A 133 14.22 -12.80 -13.40
CA PRO A 133 15.62 -13.17 -13.13
C PRO A 133 16.63 -12.21 -13.75
N LYS A 134 16.32 -11.72 -14.96
CA LYS A 134 17.16 -10.77 -15.69
C LYS A 134 17.37 -9.46 -14.91
N LYS A 135 16.33 -8.92 -14.27
CA LYS A 135 16.45 -7.68 -13.51
C LYS A 135 17.27 -7.86 -12.24
N VAL A 136 17.03 -8.97 -11.53
CA VAL A 136 17.85 -9.38 -10.37
C VAL A 136 19.33 -9.43 -10.76
N MET A 137 19.65 -9.98 -11.94
CA MET A 137 21.02 -9.99 -12.45
C MET A 137 21.58 -8.62 -12.81
N ASP A 138 20.79 -7.71 -13.39
CA ASP A 138 21.28 -6.37 -13.72
C ASP A 138 21.64 -5.58 -12.45
N ASP A 139 20.86 -5.75 -11.38
CA ASP A 139 21.16 -5.16 -10.07
C ASP A 139 22.42 -5.79 -9.46
N ILE A 140 22.59 -7.11 -9.58
CA ILE A 140 23.80 -7.81 -9.11
C ILE A 140 25.04 -7.45 -9.93
N ARG A 141 24.91 -7.24 -11.25
CA ARG A 141 26.01 -6.73 -12.09
C ARG A 141 26.43 -5.34 -11.67
N GLN A 142 25.50 -4.50 -11.23
CA GLN A 142 25.80 -3.17 -10.71
C GLN A 142 26.50 -3.28 -9.35
N ASN A 143 25.96 -4.05 -8.41
CA ASN A 143 26.59 -4.31 -7.10
C ASN A 143 28.00 -4.87 -7.27
N ARG A 144 28.18 -5.80 -8.23
CA ARG A 144 29.50 -6.33 -8.60
C ARG A 144 30.47 -5.23 -9.04
N LYS A 145 30.06 -4.32 -9.94
CA LYS A 145 30.94 -3.23 -10.39
C LYS A 145 31.37 -2.35 -9.23
N GLU A 146 30.44 -2.04 -8.33
CA GLU A 146 30.69 -1.25 -7.14
C GLU A 146 31.62 -1.98 -6.17
N LEU A 147 31.44 -3.29 -5.99
CA LEU A 147 32.24 -4.12 -5.09
C LEU A 147 33.67 -4.29 -5.63
N GLN A 148 33.81 -4.54 -6.94
CA GLN A 148 35.11 -4.57 -7.61
C GLN A 148 35.83 -3.22 -7.56
N TYR A 149 35.11 -2.12 -7.80
CA TYR A 149 35.68 -0.78 -7.70
C TYR A 149 36.16 -0.48 -6.27
N THR A 150 35.30 -0.68 -5.28
CA THR A 150 35.60 -0.41 -3.86
C THR A 150 36.74 -1.29 -3.36
N TYR A 151 36.78 -2.56 -3.76
CA TYR A 151 37.90 -3.46 -3.44
C TYR A 151 39.20 -3.02 -4.10
N SER A 152 39.15 -2.57 -5.36
CA SER A 152 40.33 -2.05 -6.05
C SER A 152 40.91 -0.80 -5.38
N GLU A 153 40.04 0.06 -4.83
CA GLU A 153 40.47 1.23 -4.04
C GLU A 153 41.04 0.79 -2.69
N TYR A 154 40.42 -0.16 -2.01
CA TYR A 154 40.94 -0.75 -0.77
C TYR A 154 42.32 -1.38 -0.95
N ALA A 155 42.54 -2.13 -2.03
CA ALA A 155 43.79 -2.83 -2.32
C ALA A 155 44.95 -1.88 -2.63
N LYS A 156 44.68 -0.65 -3.09
CA LYS A 156 45.70 0.39 -3.37
C LYS A 156 46.18 1.12 -2.12
N LEU A 157 45.46 1.00 -1.00
CA LEU A 157 45.78 1.72 0.24
C LEU A 157 46.76 0.93 1.11
N GLU A 158 47.67 1.64 1.80
CA GLU A 158 48.66 1.03 2.69
C GLU A 158 48.03 0.57 4.02
N ASP A 159 48.60 -0.48 4.61
CA ASP A 159 48.15 -1.00 5.90
C ASP A 159 48.39 0.03 7.02
N GLY A 160 47.30 0.39 7.73
CA GLY A 160 47.32 1.41 8.78
C GLY A 160 46.80 2.80 8.38
N ASP A 161 46.48 3.04 7.10
CA ASP A 161 45.80 4.26 6.66
C ASP A 161 44.33 4.28 7.17
N PRO A 162 43.89 5.33 7.91
CA PRO A 162 42.49 5.49 8.30
C PRO A 162 41.49 5.37 7.13
N LYS A 163 41.86 5.84 5.92
CA LYS A 163 41.01 5.70 4.73
C LYS A 163 40.83 4.25 4.30
N LYS A 164 41.83 3.39 4.55
CA LYS A 164 41.71 1.95 4.28
C LYS A 164 40.69 1.31 5.21
N LEU A 165 40.66 1.73 6.48
CA LEU A 165 39.64 1.31 7.45
C LEU A 165 38.24 1.78 7.04
N ASP A 166 38.07 3.07 6.68
CA ASP A 166 36.79 3.60 6.19
C ASP A 166 36.29 2.87 4.93
N THR A 167 37.22 2.48 4.04
CA THR A 167 36.89 1.71 2.83
C THR A 167 36.59 0.24 3.14
N ALA A 168 37.25 -0.33 4.16
CA ALA A 168 36.96 -1.66 4.67
C ALA A 168 35.56 -1.72 5.30
N ASP A 169 35.15 -0.71 6.07
CA ASP A 169 33.80 -0.64 6.65
C ASP A 169 32.72 -0.62 5.56
N LYS A 170 32.97 0.11 4.46
CA LYS A 170 32.09 0.08 3.29
C LYS A 170 32.06 -1.29 2.62
N LEU A 171 33.21 -1.95 2.45
CA LEU A 171 33.26 -3.30 1.91
C LEU A 171 32.50 -4.28 2.80
N ASN A 172 32.69 -4.23 4.13
CA ASN A 172 31.98 -5.08 5.07
C ASN A 172 30.46 -4.91 4.94
N LEU A 173 29.97 -3.67 4.82
CA LEU A 173 28.55 -3.41 4.56
C LEU A 173 28.08 -4.04 3.24
N MET A 174 28.87 -3.93 2.17
CA MET A 174 28.54 -4.54 0.87
C MET A 174 28.57 -6.07 0.90
N PHE A 175 29.49 -6.66 1.66
CA PHE A 175 29.56 -8.12 1.88
C PHE A 175 28.37 -8.59 2.69
N GLU A 176 28.00 -7.89 3.77
CA GLU A 176 26.81 -8.19 4.58
C GLU A 176 25.53 -8.13 3.74
N GLU A 177 25.37 -7.10 2.90
CA GLU A 177 24.22 -7.00 1.98
C GLU A 177 24.18 -8.14 0.95
N ALA A 178 25.34 -8.61 0.48
CA ALA A 178 25.42 -9.74 -0.44
C ALA A 178 25.17 -11.08 0.27
N SER A 179 25.66 -11.24 1.50
CA SER A 179 25.68 -12.48 2.25
C SER A 179 24.33 -12.89 2.82
N VAL A 180 23.43 -11.92 3.07
CA VAL A 180 22.02 -12.15 3.44
C VAL A 180 21.30 -13.10 2.46
N ASN A 181 21.73 -13.14 1.20
CA ASN A 181 21.16 -13.99 0.17
C ASN A 181 21.91 -15.31 -0.04
N TYR A 182 23.07 -15.52 0.58
CA TYR A 182 23.92 -16.70 0.36
C TYR A 182 23.26 -18.00 0.79
N ASN A 183 22.47 -17.95 1.86
CA ASN A 183 21.86 -19.12 2.48
C ASN A 183 20.45 -19.40 1.95
N ASN A 184 19.89 -18.49 1.14
CA ASN A 184 18.56 -18.65 0.58
C ASN A 184 18.62 -19.22 -0.85
N VAL A 185 18.34 -20.52 -0.98
CA VAL A 185 18.30 -21.23 -2.27
C VAL A 185 17.39 -20.52 -3.29
N MET A 186 16.31 -19.87 -2.86
CA MET A 186 15.40 -19.13 -3.76
C MET A 186 16.01 -17.84 -4.30
N ALA A 187 16.88 -17.19 -3.53
CA ALA A 187 17.65 -16.02 -3.98
C ALA A 187 18.78 -16.44 -4.94
N MET A 188 19.30 -17.66 -4.77
CA MET A 188 20.34 -18.25 -5.64
C MET A 188 19.82 -18.80 -6.96
N LEU A 189 18.54 -19.19 -7.06
CA LEU A 189 17.99 -19.75 -8.30
C LEU A 189 18.07 -18.81 -9.51
N PRO A 190 17.68 -17.52 -9.42
CA PRO A 190 17.91 -16.56 -10.50
C PRO A 190 19.38 -16.50 -10.95
N LEU A 191 20.31 -16.56 -9.99
CA LEU A 191 21.74 -16.54 -10.24
C LEU A 191 22.20 -17.77 -11.00
N ALA A 192 21.77 -18.96 -10.57
CA ALA A 192 22.09 -20.21 -11.23
C ALA A 192 21.56 -20.25 -12.67
N ILE A 193 20.30 -19.82 -12.89
CA ILE A 193 19.68 -19.76 -14.22
C ILE A 193 20.51 -18.88 -15.17
N GLU A 194 20.90 -17.69 -14.71
CA GLU A 194 21.65 -16.75 -15.54
C GLU A 194 23.15 -17.08 -15.67
N ASP A 195 23.79 -17.70 -14.67
CA ASP A 195 25.16 -18.26 -14.79
C ASP A 195 25.21 -19.33 -15.88
N ILE A 196 24.29 -20.31 -15.82
CA ILE A 196 24.20 -21.38 -16.84
C ILE A 196 23.97 -20.77 -18.22
N LYS A 197 23.01 -19.85 -18.34
CA LYS A 197 22.70 -19.17 -19.59
C LYS A 197 23.89 -18.39 -20.15
N THR A 198 24.61 -17.66 -19.30
CA THR A 198 25.79 -16.88 -19.69
C THR A 198 26.90 -17.81 -20.15
N ARG A 199 27.19 -18.90 -19.42
CA ARG A 199 28.22 -19.87 -19.80
C ARG A 199 27.90 -20.55 -21.13
N LEU A 200 26.67 -20.99 -21.31
CA LEU A 200 26.25 -21.71 -22.50
C LEU A 200 26.12 -20.81 -23.74
N LEU A 201 25.75 -19.53 -23.59
CA LEU A 201 25.57 -18.60 -24.72
C LEU A 201 26.80 -17.74 -25.03
N LEU A 202 27.66 -17.44 -24.06
CA LEU A 202 28.88 -16.63 -24.25
C LEU A 202 30.16 -17.47 -24.30
N GLY A 203 30.16 -18.69 -23.76
CA GLY A 203 31.31 -19.60 -23.77
C GLY A 203 31.74 -20.05 -25.17
N ASP A 204 30.85 -19.98 -26.16
CA ASP A 204 31.13 -20.37 -27.55
C ASP A 204 31.82 -19.26 -28.40
N GLY A 205 32.23 -18.15 -27.78
CA GLY A 205 32.89 -17.02 -28.44
C GLY A 205 34.27 -17.31 -29.08
N GLN A 206 34.77 -18.55 -29.05
CA GLN A 206 35.98 -18.96 -29.80
C GLN A 206 35.75 -20.01 -30.88
N THR A 207 34.53 -20.15 -31.41
CA THR A 207 34.35 -20.77 -32.72
C THR A 207 34.39 -19.71 -33.81
N LYS A 208 35.45 -19.78 -34.64
CA LYS A 208 35.67 -18.98 -35.84
C LYS A 208 34.37 -18.82 -36.65
N LYS A 209 33.71 -17.68 -36.53
CA LYS A 209 32.85 -17.20 -37.61
C LYS A 209 33.77 -16.65 -38.69
N ASP A 210 33.61 -17.16 -39.90
CA ASP A 210 34.08 -16.52 -41.14
C ASP A 210 33.43 -15.13 -41.24
N GLU A 211 33.98 -14.14 -40.55
CA GLU A 211 33.78 -12.74 -40.86
C GLU A 211 35.09 -12.23 -41.46
N ALA A 212 35.05 -11.92 -42.76
CA ALA A 212 36.15 -11.24 -43.42
C ALA A 212 36.52 -9.99 -42.59
N PRO A 213 37.80 -9.80 -42.22
CA PRO A 213 38.19 -8.74 -41.31
C PRO A 213 37.85 -7.38 -41.92
N LEU A 214 37.05 -6.58 -41.21
CA LEU A 214 36.75 -5.20 -41.57
C LEU A 214 38.06 -4.38 -41.51
N SER A 215 38.65 -4.09 -42.67
CA SER A 215 39.76 -3.16 -42.82
C SER A 215 39.22 -1.74 -43.06
N LEU A 216 39.41 -0.85 -42.08
CA LEU A 216 39.10 0.58 -42.22
C LEU A 216 40.33 1.29 -42.80
N GLY A 217 40.21 1.83 -44.00
CA GLY A 217 41.25 2.62 -44.68
C GLY A 217 40.92 4.11 -44.71
N VAL A 218 41.94 4.97 -44.67
CA VAL A 218 41.79 6.42 -44.85
C VAL A 218 42.15 6.77 -46.30
N LEU A 219 41.30 7.58 -46.95
CA LEU A 219 41.49 8.05 -48.32
C LEU A 219 42.52 9.19 -48.35
N SER A 220 43.61 9.01 -49.10
CA SER A 220 44.62 10.05 -49.36
C SER A 220 44.94 10.10 -50.86
N MET A 221 45.26 11.28 -51.39
CA MET A 221 45.81 11.44 -52.74
C MET A 221 47.33 11.45 -52.72
N ASP A 222 47.96 10.88 -53.74
CA ASP A 222 49.41 10.94 -53.92
C ASP A 222 49.87 12.17 -54.73
N GLU A 223 51.19 12.34 -54.88
CA GLU A 223 51.83 13.53 -55.47
C GLU A 223 51.49 13.76 -56.97
N HIS A 224 50.70 12.88 -57.59
CA HIS A 224 50.17 13.05 -58.95
C HIS A 224 48.64 13.18 -59.02
N GLY A 225 47.95 13.23 -57.87
CA GLY A 225 46.52 13.53 -57.78
C GLY A 225 45.58 12.33 -57.89
N GLU A 226 46.07 11.09 -57.77
CA GLU A 226 45.22 9.89 -57.72
C GLU A 226 44.96 9.44 -56.28
N LEU A 227 43.72 8.99 -56.03
CA LEU A 227 43.26 8.50 -54.72
C LEU A 227 43.78 7.09 -54.44
N LYS A 228 44.50 6.90 -53.34
CA LYS A 228 44.86 5.60 -52.77
C LYS A 228 44.33 5.44 -51.35
N ILE A 229 43.85 4.24 -51.04
CA ILE A 229 43.43 3.82 -49.71
C ILE A 229 44.67 3.26 -49.01
N LEU A 230 45.12 3.93 -47.95
CA LEU A 230 46.14 3.41 -47.05
C LEU A 230 45.45 2.77 -45.84
N GLU A 231 45.83 1.54 -45.50
CA GLU A 231 45.52 0.97 -44.18
C GLU A 231 46.13 1.89 -43.12
N ALA A 232 45.29 2.38 -42.19
CA ALA A 232 45.77 3.23 -41.11
C ALA A 232 46.91 2.52 -40.36
N PRO A 233 47.99 3.22 -39.96
CA PRO A 233 49.00 2.62 -39.11
C PRO A 233 48.28 2.08 -37.89
N LYS A 234 48.58 0.83 -37.51
CA LYS A 234 48.17 0.29 -36.21
C LYS A 234 48.81 1.18 -35.15
N GLU A 235 48.13 2.25 -34.74
CA GLU A 235 48.34 2.77 -33.40
C GLU A 235 48.16 1.56 -32.50
N ASN A 236 49.17 1.30 -31.67
CA ASN A 236 49.05 0.35 -30.59
C ASN A 236 47.75 0.70 -29.89
N LYS A 237 46.70 -0.09 -30.16
CA LYS A 237 45.53 -0.12 -29.33
C LYS A 237 46.13 -0.25 -27.94
N LYS A 238 45.92 0.76 -27.12
CA LYS A 238 45.66 0.49 -25.71
C LYS A 238 44.60 -0.60 -25.76
N GLU A 239 45.05 -1.84 -25.67
CA GLU A 239 44.26 -2.94 -25.18
C GLU A 239 43.44 -2.32 -24.06
N LEU A 240 42.11 -2.40 -24.17
CA LEU A 240 41.27 -2.12 -23.03
C LEU A 240 41.94 -2.86 -21.87
N MET A 241 42.39 -2.08 -20.88
CA MET A 241 43.08 -2.56 -19.70
C MET A 241 42.51 -3.92 -19.30
N VAL A 242 43.31 -4.96 -19.49
CA VAL A 242 43.21 -6.17 -18.69
C VAL A 242 43.36 -5.66 -17.26
N LEU A 243 42.25 -5.45 -16.57
CA LEU A 243 42.22 -5.14 -15.15
C LEU A 243 42.98 -6.25 -14.45
N ASP A 244 44.01 -5.88 -13.69
CA ASP A 244 44.90 -6.76 -12.91
C ASP A 244 44.20 -8.05 -12.42
N ASP A 245 44.58 -9.19 -13.00
CA ASP A 245 44.10 -10.52 -12.60
C ASP A 245 44.41 -10.84 -11.12
N ASN A 246 45.41 -10.16 -10.53
CA ASN A 246 45.77 -10.34 -9.12
C ASN A 246 44.78 -9.71 -8.12
N ALA A 247 44.07 -8.64 -8.50
CA ALA A 247 43.12 -7.98 -7.59
C ALA A 247 41.83 -8.81 -7.43
N ASN A 248 41.39 -9.51 -8.49
CA ASN A 248 40.20 -10.36 -8.42
C ASN A 248 40.44 -11.63 -7.60
N ALA A 249 41.65 -12.18 -7.56
CA ALA A 249 41.96 -13.38 -6.80
C ALA A 249 41.76 -13.19 -5.28
N GLY A 250 42.17 -12.04 -4.73
CA GLY A 250 41.97 -11.71 -3.31
C GLY A 250 40.49 -11.48 -2.97
N LEU A 251 39.73 -10.90 -3.89
CA LEU A 251 38.29 -10.70 -3.72
C LEU A 251 37.50 -12.02 -3.80
N ILE A 252 37.87 -12.92 -4.71
CA ILE A 252 37.30 -14.27 -4.80
C ILE A 252 37.54 -15.03 -3.49
N GLN A 253 38.76 -15.03 -2.97
CA GLN A 253 39.06 -15.68 -1.70
C GLN A 253 38.26 -15.09 -0.53
N ALA A 254 38.04 -13.77 -0.51
CA ALA A 254 37.22 -13.12 0.50
C ALA A 254 35.76 -13.60 0.44
N ILE A 255 35.15 -13.65 -0.75
CA ILE A 255 33.77 -14.13 -0.97
C ILE A 255 33.65 -15.63 -0.64
N GLU A 256 34.62 -16.42 -1.07
CA GLU A 256 34.67 -17.85 -0.80
C GLU A 256 34.79 -18.17 0.69
N LYS A 257 35.60 -17.37 1.41
CA LYS A 257 35.78 -17.49 2.85
C LYS A 257 34.50 -17.03 3.58
N ASP A 258 33.92 -15.91 3.17
CA ASP A 258 32.67 -15.39 3.74
C ASP A 258 31.53 -16.41 3.65
N TYR A 259 31.37 -17.08 2.50
CA TYR A 259 30.40 -18.16 2.34
C TYR A 259 30.65 -19.34 3.31
N MET A 260 31.91 -19.75 3.49
CA MET A 260 32.28 -20.88 4.35
C MET A 260 32.19 -20.54 5.84
N ASP A 261 32.50 -19.30 6.22
CA ASP A 261 32.39 -18.81 7.60
C ASP A 261 30.91 -18.69 8.03
N LEU A 262 30.00 -18.47 7.07
CA LEU A 262 28.55 -18.37 7.30
C LEU A 262 27.77 -19.69 7.17
N ASN A 263 28.39 -20.76 6.65
CA ASN A 263 27.74 -22.05 6.40
C ASN A 263 28.58 -23.21 6.95
N GLU A 264 28.16 -23.79 8.08
CA GLU A 264 28.84 -24.93 8.72
C GLU A 264 28.95 -26.16 7.78
N ASP A 265 27.96 -26.36 6.88
CA ASP A 265 27.93 -27.39 5.83
C ASP A 265 27.94 -26.78 4.41
N GLY A 266 28.91 -25.91 4.11
CA GLY A 266 29.00 -25.21 2.82
C GLY A 266 29.05 -26.13 1.58
N ASN A 267 28.22 -25.85 0.58
CA ASN A 267 28.18 -26.60 -0.67
C ASN A 267 29.17 -26.00 -1.70
N GLU A 268 30.12 -26.81 -2.17
CA GLU A 268 31.17 -26.36 -3.10
C GLU A 268 30.61 -25.85 -4.45
N TYR A 269 29.49 -26.39 -4.92
CA TYR A 269 28.79 -25.87 -6.10
C TYR A 269 28.23 -24.46 -5.83
N VAL A 270 27.57 -24.25 -4.68
CA VAL A 270 27.00 -22.95 -4.29
C VAL A 270 28.11 -21.93 -4.06
N LYS A 271 29.19 -22.32 -3.38
CA LYS A 271 30.40 -21.51 -3.23
C LYS A 271 30.94 -21.05 -4.58
N SER A 272 31.06 -21.97 -5.54
CA SER A 272 31.52 -21.64 -6.89
C SER A 272 30.54 -20.74 -7.64
N LEU A 273 29.22 -20.93 -7.45
CA LEU A 273 28.19 -20.09 -8.05
C LEU A 273 28.25 -18.67 -7.52
N VAL A 274 28.36 -18.49 -6.19
CA VAL A 274 28.50 -17.19 -5.53
C VAL A 274 29.75 -16.48 -6.04
N ALA A 275 30.90 -17.16 -6.01
CA ALA A 275 32.17 -16.62 -6.47
C ALA A 275 32.09 -16.19 -7.94
N ARG A 276 31.51 -17.00 -8.83
CA ARG A 276 31.34 -16.65 -10.26
C ARG A 276 30.34 -15.53 -10.49
N THR A 277 29.29 -15.44 -9.68
CA THR A 277 28.26 -14.40 -9.82
C THR A 277 28.84 -13.01 -9.51
N PHE A 278 29.59 -12.89 -8.40
CA PHE A 278 30.16 -11.62 -7.97
C PHE A 278 31.55 -11.35 -8.57
N CYS A 279 32.28 -12.38 -8.99
CA CYS A 279 33.61 -12.32 -9.61
C CYS A 279 33.76 -13.35 -10.75
N PRO A 280 33.12 -13.16 -11.91
CA PRO A 280 33.27 -14.07 -13.03
C PRO A 280 34.69 -14.01 -13.55
N LEU A 281 35.28 -15.20 -13.65
CA LEU A 281 36.61 -15.44 -14.18
C LEU A 281 36.73 -14.84 -15.58
N ALA A 282 37.83 -14.16 -15.84
CA ALA A 282 38.30 -13.94 -17.20
C ALA A 282 38.75 -15.31 -17.77
N SER A 283 37.78 -16.09 -18.28
CA SER A 283 37.98 -17.03 -19.39
C SER A 283 39.14 -18.06 -19.33
N THR A 284 39.54 -18.61 -18.18
CA THR A 284 40.63 -19.63 -18.16
C THR A 284 40.47 -20.83 -17.22
N MET A 285 39.25 -21.23 -16.85
CA MET A 285 39.02 -22.57 -16.30
C MET A 285 37.80 -23.23 -16.95
N GLU A 286 37.99 -23.72 -18.18
CA GLU A 286 37.08 -24.66 -18.82
C GLU A 286 37.18 -26.02 -18.11
N SER A 287 36.31 -26.26 -17.12
CA SER A 287 35.87 -27.63 -16.88
C SER A 287 35.02 -28.06 -18.08
N VAL A 288 35.26 -29.25 -18.64
CA VAL A 288 34.44 -29.86 -19.71
C VAL A 288 32.96 -29.72 -19.33
N VAL A 289 32.24 -28.83 -20.01
CA VAL A 289 30.84 -28.54 -19.69
C VAL A 289 29.98 -29.59 -20.40
N ASP A 290 29.22 -30.36 -19.63
CA ASP A 290 28.17 -31.23 -20.16
C ASP A 290 26.96 -30.37 -20.56
N ILE A 291 26.91 -30.01 -21.84
CA ILE A 291 25.91 -29.07 -22.40
C ILE A 291 24.49 -29.62 -22.23
N GLU A 292 24.28 -30.93 -22.43
CA GLU A 292 22.95 -31.54 -22.27
C GLU A 292 22.48 -31.45 -20.81
N LYS A 293 23.36 -31.76 -19.86
CA LYS A 293 23.05 -31.68 -18.42
C LYS A 293 22.81 -30.25 -17.96
N GLU A 294 23.58 -29.28 -18.43
CA GLU A 294 23.40 -27.86 -18.09
C GLU A 294 22.12 -27.28 -18.67
N VAL A 295 21.75 -27.62 -19.91
CA VAL A 295 20.46 -27.24 -20.51
C VAL A 295 19.30 -27.84 -19.72
N SER A 296 19.42 -29.10 -19.28
CA SER A 296 18.43 -29.77 -18.41
C SER A 296 18.29 -29.08 -17.05
N ASN A 297 19.41 -28.76 -16.40
CA ASN A 297 19.45 -28.02 -15.14
C ASN A 297 18.82 -26.63 -15.27
N TYR A 298 19.17 -25.88 -16.32
CA TYR A 298 18.59 -24.58 -16.61
C TYR A 298 17.06 -24.64 -16.70
N ASN A 299 16.53 -25.55 -17.52
CA ASN A 299 15.08 -25.69 -17.69
C ASN A 299 14.38 -26.11 -16.38
N SER A 300 15.01 -26.99 -15.60
CA SER A 300 14.49 -27.44 -14.30
C SER A 300 14.47 -26.32 -13.26
N TYR A 301 15.54 -25.53 -13.17
CA TYR A 301 15.63 -24.39 -12.27
C TYR A 301 14.64 -23.28 -12.66
N LEU A 302 14.48 -23.01 -13.95
CA LEU A 302 13.52 -22.03 -14.46
C LEU A 302 12.07 -22.46 -14.14
N GLU A 303 11.74 -23.74 -14.32
CA GLU A 303 10.41 -24.27 -14.00
C GLU A 303 10.13 -24.26 -12.49
N PHE A 304 11.13 -24.62 -11.69
CA PHE A 304 11.03 -24.56 -10.23
C PHE A 304 10.88 -23.10 -9.72
N TYR A 305 11.68 -22.17 -10.24
CA TYR A 305 11.59 -20.74 -9.91
C TYR A 305 10.22 -20.17 -10.27
N LYS A 306 9.73 -20.47 -11.48
CA LYS A 306 8.38 -20.06 -11.92
C LYS A 306 7.32 -20.50 -10.92
N ARG A 307 7.34 -21.78 -10.56
CA ARG A 307 6.34 -22.40 -9.72
C ARG A 307 6.37 -21.87 -8.28
N SER A 308 7.57 -21.74 -7.71
CA SER A 308 7.77 -21.14 -6.39
C SER A 308 7.30 -19.68 -6.35
N LYS A 309 7.62 -18.87 -7.37
CA LYS A 309 7.17 -17.47 -7.44
C LYS A 309 5.67 -17.35 -7.66
N ASP A 310 5.07 -18.20 -8.49
CA ASP A 310 3.60 -18.27 -8.66
C ASP A 310 2.90 -18.55 -7.32
N ASP A 311 3.39 -19.53 -6.56
CA ASP A 311 2.83 -19.91 -5.26
C ASP A 311 3.05 -18.79 -4.22
N PHE A 312 4.23 -18.16 -4.20
CA PHE A 312 4.50 -16.98 -3.36
C PHE A 312 3.54 -15.81 -3.65
N ILE A 313 3.36 -15.43 -4.93
CA ILE A 313 2.51 -14.31 -5.34
C ILE A 313 1.05 -14.54 -4.92
N LYS A 314 0.56 -15.78 -5.07
CA LYS A 314 -0.80 -16.14 -4.64
C LYS A 314 -0.98 -16.04 -3.13
N THR A 315 -0.02 -16.55 -2.35
CA THR A 315 -0.09 -16.50 -0.88
C THR A 315 0.06 -15.08 -0.35
N VAL A 316 0.98 -14.28 -0.91
CA VAL A 316 1.30 -12.94 -0.39
C VAL A 316 0.23 -11.89 -0.76
N LYS A 317 -0.54 -12.13 -1.83
CA LYS A 317 -1.49 -11.17 -2.40
C LYS A 317 -2.42 -10.52 -1.36
N PRO A 318 -3.15 -11.25 -0.50
CA PRO A 318 -4.06 -10.62 0.46
C PRO A 318 -3.33 -9.66 1.40
N LEU A 319 -2.17 -10.07 1.93
CA LEU A 319 -1.36 -9.25 2.83
C LEU A 319 -0.81 -8.00 2.10
N VAL A 320 -0.37 -8.16 0.85
CA VAL A 320 0.12 -7.03 0.03
C VAL A 320 -0.99 -6.03 -0.30
N GLU A 321 -2.22 -6.48 -0.57
CA GLU A 321 -3.36 -5.57 -0.75
C GLU A 321 -3.64 -4.75 0.52
N LYS A 322 -3.50 -5.34 1.71
CA LYS A 322 -3.60 -4.63 3.01
C LYS A 322 -2.48 -3.60 3.18
N ILE A 323 -1.23 -3.99 2.93
CA ILE A 323 -0.05 -3.11 3.00
C ILE A 323 -0.21 -1.92 2.03
N MET A 324 -0.60 -2.18 0.78
CA MET A 324 -0.84 -1.14 -0.23
C MET A 324 -2.04 -0.25 0.15
N GLY A 325 -3.03 -0.76 0.87
CA GLY A 325 -4.10 0.01 1.47
C GLY A 325 -3.60 1.01 2.52
N VAL A 326 -2.80 0.55 3.48
CA VAL A 326 -2.18 1.42 4.51
C VAL A 326 -1.26 2.45 3.86
N TRP A 327 -0.45 2.05 2.88
CA TRP A 327 0.37 2.97 2.09
C TRP A 327 -0.49 4.05 1.42
N SER A 328 -1.56 3.64 0.75
CA SER A 328 -2.47 4.56 0.04
C SER A 328 -3.18 5.53 0.98
N PHE A 329 -3.52 5.11 2.20
CA PHE A 329 -4.08 5.99 3.23
C PHE A 329 -3.13 7.14 3.56
N PHE A 330 -1.87 6.82 3.88
CA PHE A 330 -0.87 7.84 4.26
C PHE A 330 -0.43 8.70 3.08
N GLU A 331 -0.41 8.15 1.87
CA GLU A 331 -0.08 8.88 0.65
C GLU A 331 -1.11 9.96 0.29
N GLN A 332 -2.32 9.95 0.86
CA GLN A 332 -3.27 11.06 0.64
C GLN A 332 -2.83 12.38 1.29
N TYR A 333 -1.89 12.34 2.23
CA TYR A 333 -1.35 13.52 2.91
C TYR A 333 0.04 13.89 2.39
N PRO A 334 0.24 15.08 1.80
CA PRO A 334 1.52 15.52 1.26
C PRO A 334 2.61 15.60 2.34
N ARG A 335 3.84 15.19 2.01
CA ARG A 335 4.96 15.13 2.96
C ARG A 335 5.46 16.50 3.42
N ASN A 336 5.16 17.55 2.66
CA ASN A 336 5.49 18.94 2.96
C ASN A 336 4.52 19.60 3.95
N CYS A 337 3.34 19.03 4.16
CA CYS A 337 2.40 19.46 5.20
C CYS A 337 2.90 18.99 6.58
N LYS A 338 2.97 19.92 7.55
CA LYS A 338 3.46 19.64 8.92
C LYS A 338 2.37 19.68 9.99
N GLY A 339 1.16 20.10 9.64
CA GLY A 339 0.06 20.31 10.57
C GLY A 339 -0.57 19.00 11.06
N MET A 340 -1.90 18.98 11.13
CA MET A 340 -2.68 17.86 11.64
C MET A 340 -2.53 16.61 10.75
N ARG A 341 -1.44 15.85 10.91
CA ARG A 341 -1.13 14.67 10.12
C ARG A 341 -2.07 13.51 10.49
N PRO A 342 -2.65 12.81 9.50
CA PRO A 342 -3.44 11.61 9.75
C PRO A 342 -2.65 10.56 10.55
N SER A 343 -3.33 9.87 11.45
CA SER A 343 -2.76 8.78 12.24
C SER A 343 -3.74 7.62 12.30
N MET A 344 -3.24 6.38 12.31
CA MET A 344 -4.05 5.17 12.25
C MET A 344 -3.72 4.23 13.40
N VAL A 345 -4.72 3.79 14.15
CA VAL A 345 -4.60 2.68 15.11
C VAL A 345 -4.99 1.40 14.37
N ILE A 346 -4.10 0.42 14.30
CA ILE A 346 -4.38 -0.83 13.61
C ILE A 346 -4.77 -1.88 14.65
N SER A 347 -5.96 -2.47 14.54
CA SER A 347 -6.45 -3.43 15.53
C SER A 347 -5.63 -4.73 15.57
N ASN A 348 -5.00 -5.07 14.45
CA ASN A 348 -4.21 -6.28 14.20
C ASN A 348 -4.96 -7.56 14.57
N ILE A 349 -6.25 -7.59 14.22
CA ILE A 349 -7.15 -8.71 14.49
C ILE A 349 -8.19 -8.78 13.38
N SER A 350 -8.55 -9.98 12.96
CA SER A 350 -9.58 -10.17 11.93
C SER A 350 -10.94 -9.66 12.40
N ASN A 351 -11.74 -9.12 11.47
CA ASN A 351 -13.06 -8.57 11.79
C ASN A 351 -13.98 -9.61 12.41
N ASP A 352 -13.96 -10.84 11.92
CA ASP A 352 -14.80 -11.92 12.46
C ASP A 352 -14.43 -12.28 13.90
N MET A 353 -13.15 -12.20 14.27
CA MET A 353 -12.71 -12.41 15.64
C MET A 353 -13.10 -11.24 16.55
N LEU A 354 -12.94 -10.00 16.08
CA LEU A 354 -13.32 -8.80 16.81
C LEU A 354 -14.83 -8.73 17.05
N ALA A 355 -15.63 -9.10 16.06
CA ALA A 355 -17.09 -9.08 16.08
C ALA A 355 -17.72 -10.17 16.96
N LYS A 356 -16.93 -11.06 17.59
CA LYS A 356 -17.45 -12.03 18.57
C LYS A 356 -18.03 -11.30 19.79
N SER A 357 -19.16 -11.78 20.30
CA SER A 357 -19.84 -11.19 21.46
C SER A 357 -18.97 -11.13 22.71
N SER A 358 -18.03 -12.06 22.87
CA SER A 358 -17.05 -12.07 23.96
C SER A 358 -15.99 -10.96 23.86
N ASN A 359 -15.78 -10.42 22.65
CA ASN A 359 -14.68 -9.52 22.32
C ASN A 359 -15.14 -8.06 22.14
N ILE A 360 -16.37 -7.84 21.66
CA ILE A 360 -16.97 -6.50 21.55
C ILE A 360 -16.83 -5.66 22.83
N PRO A 361 -17.05 -6.18 24.05
CA PRO A 361 -16.88 -5.40 25.27
C PRO A 361 -15.48 -4.77 25.43
N ARG A 362 -14.42 -5.41 24.92
CA ARG A 362 -13.05 -4.87 24.95
C ARG A 362 -12.88 -3.72 23.97
N LEU A 363 -13.48 -3.82 22.79
CA LEU A 363 -13.53 -2.71 21.84
C LEU A 363 -14.28 -1.51 22.45
N LEU A 364 -15.43 -1.76 23.09
CA LEU A 364 -16.20 -0.73 23.78
C LEU A 364 -15.40 -0.10 24.94
N ALA A 365 -14.68 -0.90 25.73
CA ALA A 365 -13.85 -0.36 26.81
C ALA A 365 -12.73 0.55 26.28
N TYR A 366 -12.10 0.18 25.16
CA TYR A 366 -11.13 1.04 24.48
C TYR A 366 -11.81 2.33 24.00
N LEU A 367 -12.90 2.24 23.22
CA LEU A 367 -13.61 3.40 22.66
C LEU A 367 -14.18 4.32 23.74
N ASN A 368 -14.75 3.79 24.83
CA ASN A 368 -15.15 4.56 26.01
C ASN A 368 -13.98 5.40 26.54
N THR A 369 -12.78 4.83 26.58
CA THR A 369 -11.61 5.51 27.12
C THR A 369 -11.15 6.66 26.23
N VAL A 370 -11.17 6.47 24.91
CA VAL A 370 -10.62 7.46 23.97
C VAL A 370 -11.65 8.44 23.39
N ASN A 371 -12.93 8.09 23.38
CA ASN A 371 -14.00 8.90 22.79
C ASN A 371 -14.98 9.47 23.82
N ALA A 372 -15.13 8.86 25.01
CA ALA A 372 -16.11 9.33 25.99
C ALA A 372 -15.54 10.30 27.05
N LYS A 373 -14.22 10.56 27.04
CA LYS A 373 -13.57 11.55 27.92
C LYS A 373 -13.63 12.97 27.32
N ASN A 374 -13.42 13.98 28.17
CA ASN A 374 -13.28 15.40 27.77
C ASN A 374 -11.87 15.75 27.25
N ASP A 375 -11.03 14.74 27.06
CA ASP A 375 -9.75 14.86 26.37
C ASP A 375 -9.89 14.24 24.97
N PHE A 376 -9.69 15.08 23.95
CA PHE A 376 -9.88 14.70 22.55
C PHE A 376 -8.58 14.33 21.83
N GLU A 377 -7.44 14.31 22.52
CA GLU A 377 -6.15 13.98 21.92
C GLU A 377 -6.14 12.57 21.32
N ASN A 378 -6.76 11.61 22.01
CA ASN A 378 -6.80 10.21 21.59
C ASN A 378 -8.06 9.80 20.83
N THR A 379 -9.01 10.71 20.64
CA THR A 379 -10.33 10.40 20.07
C THR A 379 -10.25 9.86 18.66
N ILE A 380 -10.93 8.74 18.42
CA ILE A 380 -11.12 8.15 17.10
C ILE A 380 -12.25 8.87 16.38
N TRP A 381 -12.00 9.27 15.14
CA TRP A 381 -12.99 9.94 14.29
C TRP A 381 -13.46 9.04 13.15
N TYR A 382 -12.54 8.24 12.61
CA TYR A 382 -12.79 7.38 11.47
C TYR A 382 -12.49 5.92 11.77
N ALA A 383 -13.20 5.02 11.11
CA ALA A 383 -12.92 3.60 11.09
C ALA A 383 -12.79 3.12 9.64
N ILE A 384 -11.98 2.08 9.41
CA ILE A 384 -11.84 1.41 8.11
C ILE A 384 -12.14 -0.08 8.29
N VAL A 385 -13.14 -0.58 7.55
CA VAL A 385 -13.44 -2.02 7.43
C VAL A 385 -13.35 -2.41 5.94
N PRO A 386 -12.19 -2.88 5.46
CA PRO A 386 -12.02 -3.26 4.07
C PRO A 386 -12.56 -4.67 3.79
N SER A 387 -12.47 -5.09 2.53
CA SER A 387 -12.71 -6.48 2.08
C SER A 387 -14.03 -7.10 2.54
N VAL A 388 -15.13 -6.33 2.59
CA VAL A 388 -16.46 -6.86 2.94
C VAL A 388 -17.01 -7.73 1.81
N SER A 389 -17.62 -8.86 2.14
CA SER A 389 -18.16 -9.79 1.15
C SER A 389 -19.23 -9.14 0.29
N LEU A 390 -19.02 -9.17 -1.03
CA LEU A 390 -20.05 -8.82 -2.01
C LEU A 390 -20.95 -10.02 -2.33
N ASN A 391 -20.44 -11.24 -2.15
CA ASN A 391 -21.11 -12.49 -2.54
C ASN A 391 -21.73 -13.17 -1.31
N SER A 392 -23.07 -13.20 -1.24
CA SER A 392 -23.79 -14.04 -0.27
C SER A 392 -24.43 -15.28 -0.90
N SER A 393 -24.29 -15.47 -2.22
CA SER A 393 -24.69 -16.68 -2.94
C SER A 393 -24.55 -16.47 -4.46
N SER A 394 -23.40 -16.83 -5.02
CA SER A 394 -23.32 -17.18 -6.43
C SER A 394 -22.72 -18.57 -6.55
N LYS A 395 -23.46 -19.59 -6.08
CA LYS A 395 -23.42 -20.87 -6.78
C LYS A 395 -23.90 -20.57 -8.20
N LEU A 396 -22.97 -20.23 -9.08
CA LEU A 396 -23.20 -20.26 -10.52
C LEU A 396 -23.97 -21.56 -10.78
N LYS A 397 -25.17 -21.46 -11.37
CA LYS A 397 -25.89 -22.63 -11.90
C LYS A 397 -24.85 -23.52 -12.53
N ALA A 398 -24.79 -24.81 -12.19
CA ALA A 398 -23.78 -25.73 -12.72
C ALA A 398 -23.82 -25.71 -14.26
N VAL A 399 -23.05 -24.80 -14.86
CA VAL A 399 -22.89 -24.69 -16.30
C VAL A 399 -21.99 -25.86 -16.64
N ARG A 400 -22.44 -26.73 -17.54
CA ARG A 400 -21.62 -27.82 -18.05
C ARG A 400 -20.32 -27.23 -18.60
N GLN A 401 -19.21 -27.42 -17.88
CA GLN A 401 -17.89 -26.96 -18.30
C GLN A 401 -17.51 -27.69 -19.59
N ARG A 402 -17.68 -27.01 -20.73
CA ARG A 402 -17.21 -27.49 -22.05
C ARG A 402 -15.75 -27.13 -22.31
N PHE A 403 -15.23 -26.18 -21.54
CA PHE A 403 -13.87 -25.70 -21.53
C PHE A 403 -13.41 -25.64 -20.07
N GLN A 404 -12.12 -25.89 -19.82
CA GLN A 404 -11.53 -25.70 -18.49
C GLN A 404 -11.65 -24.21 -18.13
N GLY A 405 -12.56 -23.90 -17.20
CA GLY A 405 -12.71 -22.55 -16.66
C GLY A 405 -11.81 -22.37 -15.44
N ASN A 406 -11.64 -21.12 -15.01
CA ASN A 406 -11.03 -20.86 -13.72
C ASN A 406 -11.82 -21.58 -12.62
N GLU A 407 -11.11 -22.26 -11.72
CA GLU A 407 -11.70 -22.64 -10.44
C GLU A 407 -12.10 -21.34 -9.73
N ASN A 408 -13.37 -21.23 -9.32
CA ASN A 408 -13.79 -20.13 -8.46
C ASN A 408 -13.16 -20.36 -7.09
N VAL A 409 -11.93 -19.92 -6.91
CA VAL A 409 -11.32 -19.84 -5.59
C VAL A 409 -12.05 -18.71 -4.87
N GLU A 410 -12.91 -19.07 -3.92
CA GLU A 410 -13.50 -18.09 -3.01
C GLU A 410 -12.34 -17.41 -2.27
N LYS A 411 -12.35 -16.08 -2.22
CA LYS A 411 -11.31 -15.32 -1.53
C LYS A 411 -11.46 -15.62 -0.04
N GLU A 412 -10.46 -16.28 0.55
CA GLU A 412 -10.51 -16.70 1.97
C GLU A 412 -10.42 -15.52 2.95
N ASP A 413 -9.86 -14.39 2.51
CA ASP A 413 -9.64 -13.17 3.31
C ASP A 413 -10.75 -12.13 3.04
N VAL A 414 -11.99 -12.48 3.36
CA VAL A 414 -13.18 -11.63 3.16
C VAL A 414 -13.98 -11.53 4.45
N ASN A 415 -14.38 -10.31 4.80
CA ASN A 415 -15.13 -10.02 6.01
C ASN A 415 -16.64 -10.17 5.78
N SER A 416 -17.35 -10.79 6.71
CA SER A 416 -18.81 -10.95 6.62
C SER A 416 -19.56 -9.63 6.85
N VAL A 417 -20.74 -9.48 6.25
CA VAL A 417 -21.61 -8.31 6.47
C VAL A 417 -22.13 -8.32 7.92
N GLU A 418 -22.32 -9.51 8.50
CA GLU A 418 -22.70 -9.69 9.90
C GLU A 418 -21.65 -9.14 10.86
N SER A 419 -20.36 -9.38 10.60
CA SER A 419 -19.26 -8.82 11.39
C SER A 419 -19.21 -7.29 11.25
N LEU A 420 -19.40 -6.78 10.03
CA LEU A 420 -19.51 -5.33 9.79
C LEU A 420 -20.65 -4.71 10.61
N VAL A 421 -21.85 -5.30 10.61
CA VAL A 421 -23.00 -4.81 11.39
C VAL A 421 -22.67 -4.71 12.87
N ARG A 422 -21.99 -5.71 13.45
CA ARG A 422 -21.63 -5.69 14.88
C ARG A 422 -20.60 -4.62 15.20
N ILE A 423 -19.63 -4.41 14.33
CA ILE A 423 -18.62 -3.36 14.49
C ILE A 423 -19.28 -1.98 14.36
N LEU A 424 -20.12 -1.77 13.34
CA LEU A 424 -20.89 -0.53 13.16
C LEU A 424 -21.80 -0.23 14.37
N ASP A 425 -22.44 -1.26 14.93
CA ASP A 425 -23.28 -1.12 16.11
C ASP A 425 -22.48 -0.69 17.35
N ALA A 426 -21.23 -1.12 17.48
CA ALA A 426 -20.32 -0.66 18.54
C ALA A 426 -19.77 0.76 18.29
N LEU A 427 -19.54 1.14 17.04
CA LEU A 427 -18.97 2.45 16.67
C LEU A 427 -19.97 3.61 16.79
N LYS A 428 -21.26 3.33 16.57
CA LYS A 428 -22.31 4.37 16.50
C LYS A 428 -22.40 5.21 17.78
N ASP A 429 -22.22 4.58 18.96
CA ASP A 429 -22.37 5.24 20.26
C ASP A 429 -21.23 6.23 20.53
N TYR A 430 -20.16 6.17 19.74
CA TYR A 430 -19.01 7.07 19.79
C TYR A 430 -18.91 8.00 18.58
N GLU A 431 -19.92 7.97 17.70
CA GLU A 431 -20.03 8.79 16.50
C GLU A 431 -18.85 8.64 15.54
N VAL A 432 -18.28 7.43 15.47
CA VAL A 432 -17.13 7.13 14.61
C VAL A 432 -17.62 6.77 13.20
N GLN A 433 -17.25 7.58 12.21
CA GLN A 433 -17.61 7.33 10.81
C GLN A 433 -16.77 6.18 10.22
N CYS A 434 -17.44 5.13 9.78
CA CYS A 434 -16.82 3.90 9.28
C CYS A 434 -16.88 3.83 7.75
N PHE A 435 -15.72 3.97 7.12
CA PHE A 435 -15.50 3.71 5.71
C PHE A 435 -15.34 2.22 5.50
N PHE A 436 -16.16 1.63 4.63
CA PHE A 436 -16.01 0.23 4.27
C PHE A 436 -16.02 0.04 2.76
N SER A 437 -15.31 -0.97 2.28
CA SER A 437 -15.27 -1.33 0.86
C SER A 437 -15.46 -2.82 0.70
N TYR A 438 -16.05 -3.21 -0.42
CA TYR A 438 -16.22 -4.61 -0.75
C TYR A 438 -14.90 -5.27 -1.14
N GLU A 439 -14.89 -6.61 -1.18
CA GLU A 439 -13.76 -7.44 -1.60
C GLU A 439 -13.04 -6.87 -2.84
N THR A 440 -11.72 -6.77 -2.74
CA THR A 440 -10.84 -6.40 -3.84
C THR A 440 -10.82 -7.50 -4.90
N GLY A 441 -11.05 -7.12 -6.16
CA GLY A 441 -11.03 -8.02 -7.30
C GLY A 441 -11.60 -7.38 -8.56
N ASP A 442 -11.55 -8.10 -9.68
CA ASP A 442 -11.95 -7.60 -11.01
C ASP A 442 -13.38 -7.02 -11.00
N LYS A 443 -14.29 -7.62 -10.21
CA LYS A 443 -15.71 -7.28 -10.10
C LYS A 443 -15.99 -5.94 -9.41
N THR A 444 -15.01 -5.37 -8.70
CA THR A 444 -15.19 -4.16 -7.89
C THR A 444 -14.40 -2.96 -8.43
N THR A 445 -13.95 -3.01 -9.68
CA THR A 445 -13.11 -1.99 -10.34
C THR A 445 -13.91 -0.86 -11.01
N PHE A 446 -13.23 0.21 -11.42
CA PHE A 446 -13.78 1.29 -12.26
C PHE A 446 -14.40 0.77 -13.57
N ASN A 447 -13.75 -0.20 -14.22
CA ASN A 447 -14.24 -0.81 -15.45
C ASN A 447 -15.62 -1.44 -15.26
N ILE A 448 -15.78 -2.23 -14.20
CA ILE A 448 -17.04 -2.90 -13.92
C ILE A 448 -18.11 -1.90 -13.47
N MET A 449 -17.75 -0.90 -12.68
CA MET A 449 -18.71 0.14 -12.31
C MET A 449 -19.17 0.97 -13.51
N ALA A 450 -18.30 1.19 -14.50
CA ALA A 450 -18.66 1.89 -15.73
C ALA A 450 -19.61 1.11 -16.64
N THR A 451 -19.69 -0.22 -16.50
CA THR A 451 -20.55 -1.08 -17.32
C THR A 451 -21.80 -1.58 -16.59
N GLU A 452 -21.68 -1.96 -15.32
CA GLU A 452 -22.76 -2.53 -14.51
C GLU A 452 -23.44 -1.51 -13.58
N GLY A 453 -22.85 -0.33 -13.38
CA GLY A 453 -23.35 0.69 -12.47
C GLY A 453 -23.22 0.35 -10.99
N ILE A 454 -23.98 1.07 -10.16
CA ILE A 454 -23.85 1.02 -8.69
C ILE A 454 -24.92 0.18 -7.97
N GLU A 455 -25.91 -0.33 -8.70
CA GLU A 455 -27.08 -1.01 -8.12
C GLU A 455 -26.74 -2.23 -7.27
N LYS A 456 -25.73 -3.00 -7.68
CA LYS A 456 -25.27 -4.17 -6.93
C LYS A 456 -24.77 -3.80 -5.53
N TYR A 457 -24.11 -2.66 -5.38
CA TYR A 457 -23.56 -2.20 -4.11
C TYR A 457 -24.66 -1.69 -3.18
N GLU A 458 -25.61 -0.93 -3.74
CA GLU A 458 -26.76 -0.41 -3.01
C GLU A 458 -27.63 -1.55 -2.47
N THR A 459 -27.95 -2.54 -3.33
CA THR A 459 -28.73 -3.72 -2.93
C THR A 459 -28.09 -4.46 -1.77
N LYS A 460 -26.77 -4.54 -1.73
CA LYS A 460 -26.03 -5.22 -0.64
C LYS A 460 -26.02 -4.41 0.65
N CYS A 461 -26.14 -3.09 0.57
CA CYS A 461 -26.28 -2.23 1.75
C CYS A 461 -27.69 -2.21 2.34
N ALA A 462 -28.68 -2.91 1.75
CA ALA A 462 -30.06 -2.91 2.25
C ALA A 462 -30.19 -3.31 3.74
N GLN A 463 -29.33 -4.22 4.23
CA GLN A 463 -29.32 -4.63 5.64
C GLN A 463 -28.72 -3.57 6.59
N LEU A 464 -27.96 -2.62 6.05
CA LEU A 464 -27.28 -1.57 6.77
C LEU A 464 -28.10 -0.27 6.84
N ILE A 465 -29.15 -0.14 6.02
CA ILE A 465 -29.99 1.06 5.92
C ILE A 465 -31.12 0.99 6.95
N GLY A 466 -31.53 2.16 7.48
CA GLY A 466 -32.63 2.30 8.44
C GLY A 466 -32.28 1.82 9.86
N LYS A 467 -30.99 1.61 10.13
CA LYS A 467 -30.43 1.29 11.45
C LYS A 467 -29.85 2.54 12.10
N PRO A 468 -29.76 2.61 13.45
CA PRO A 468 -29.13 3.75 14.12
C PRO A 468 -27.69 4.03 13.64
N PHE A 469 -26.93 2.98 13.31
CA PHE A 469 -25.57 3.12 12.79
C PHE A 469 -25.47 3.56 11.31
N SER A 470 -26.58 3.67 10.58
CA SER A 470 -26.55 3.98 9.13
C SER A 470 -25.88 5.33 8.84
N GLU A 471 -26.04 6.29 9.76
CA GLU A 471 -25.41 7.60 9.69
C GLU A 471 -23.88 7.54 9.65
N TYR A 472 -23.30 6.55 10.30
CA TYR A 472 -21.86 6.40 10.41
C TYR A 472 -21.29 5.42 9.38
N ALA A 473 -22.13 4.69 8.64
CA ALA A 473 -21.69 3.71 7.65
C ALA A 473 -21.50 4.37 6.27
N ILE A 474 -20.30 4.24 5.69
CA ILE A 474 -19.92 4.88 4.42
C ILE A 474 -19.37 3.82 3.45
N PRO A 475 -20.18 3.32 2.49
CA PRO A 475 -19.71 2.41 1.45
C PRO A 475 -18.84 3.16 0.44
N CYS A 476 -17.62 2.69 0.22
CA CYS A 476 -16.64 3.28 -0.69
C CYS A 476 -16.52 2.45 -1.96
N ILE A 477 -16.71 3.08 -3.12
CA ILE A 477 -16.69 2.40 -4.43
C ILE A 477 -16.14 3.31 -5.54
N PRO A 478 -15.57 2.73 -6.62
CA PRO A 478 -15.08 1.36 -6.74
C PRO A 478 -13.68 1.22 -6.09
N ASN A 479 -13.17 -0.02 -6.03
CA ASN A 479 -11.80 -0.32 -5.63
C ASN A 479 -10.81 0.07 -6.76
N PHE A 480 -9.56 0.31 -6.37
CA PHE A 480 -8.50 0.79 -7.25
C PHE A 480 -7.66 -0.37 -7.78
N THR A 481 -7.20 -0.26 -9.02
CA THR A 481 -6.38 -1.25 -9.71
C THR A 481 -4.91 -0.87 -9.69
N VAL A 482 -4.08 -1.71 -9.08
CA VAL A 482 -2.61 -1.59 -9.14
C VAL A 482 -2.07 -2.35 -10.35
N ILE A 483 -2.47 -3.62 -10.50
CA ILE A 483 -2.18 -4.43 -11.68
C ILE A 483 -3.49 -5.06 -12.16
N PRO A 484 -3.94 -4.76 -13.40
CA PRO A 484 -5.13 -5.39 -13.95
C PRO A 484 -4.81 -6.83 -14.36
N LYS A 485 -5.77 -7.73 -14.16
CA LYS A 485 -5.59 -9.17 -14.41
C LYS A 485 -5.14 -9.51 -15.82
N ASP A 486 -5.59 -8.77 -16.82
CA ASP A 486 -5.29 -8.96 -18.25
C ASP A 486 -3.92 -8.45 -18.68
N LYS A 487 -3.23 -7.65 -17.86
CA LYS A 487 -1.87 -7.12 -18.14
C LYS A 487 -0.84 -7.49 -17.08
N SER A 488 -1.00 -8.67 -16.52
CA SER A 488 -0.26 -9.17 -15.37
C SER A 488 0.83 -10.19 -15.70
N GLY A 489 1.08 -10.44 -16.99
CA GLY A 489 2.05 -11.42 -17.45
C GLY A 489 3.47 -10.94 -17.27
N VAL A 490 4.28 -11.70 -16.52
CA VAL A 490 5.72 -11.46 -16.36
C VAL A 490 6.47 -12.50 -17.14
N ILE A 491 7.37 -12.07 -18.03
CA ILE A 491 8.22 -12.98 -18.80
C ILE A 491 9.45 -13.29 -17.95
N LEU A 492 9.68 -14.57 -17.66
CA LEU A 492 10.86 -15.01 -16.93
C LEU A 492 12.05 -15.20 -17.89
N ASP A 493 11.91 -16.16 -18.79
CA ASP A 493 12.87 -16.47 -19.86
C ASP A 493 12.26 -17.50 -20.84
N ASN A 494 13.03 -17.93 -21.83
CA ASN A 494 12.68 -19.01 -22.74
C ASN A 494 13.38 -20.32 -22.36
N ARG A 495 12.75 -21.47 -22.66
CA ARG A 495 13.42 -22.77 -22.53
C ARG A 495 14.64 -22.86 -23.43
N MET A 496 15.67 -23.55 -22.95
CA MET A 496 16.86 -23.88 -23.74
C MET A 496 16.73 -25.25 -24.38
N TYR A 497 17.34 -25.41 -25.55
CA TYR A 497 17.50 -26.68 -26.25
C TYR A 497 18.92 -26.82 -26.79
N VAL A 498 19.34 -28.06 -27.03
CA VAL A 498 20.62 -28.37 -27.68
C VAL A 498 20.40 -28.40 -29.19
N THR A 499 21.22 -27.67 -29.94
CA THR A 499 21.18 -27.64 -31.40
C THR A 499 21.87 -28.87 -32.01
N GLU A 500 21.66 -29.11 -33.31
CA GLU A 500 22.36 -30.17 -34.06
C GLU A 500 23.90 -30.04 -34.03
N GLN A 501 24.42 -28.86 -33.70
CA GLN A 501 25.85 -28.56 -33.58
C GLN A 501 26.38 -28.78 -32.15
N ASN A 502 25.58 -29.40 -31.27
CA ASN A 502 25.89 -29.60 -29.86
C ASN A 502 26.14 -28.29 -29.10
N THR A 503 25.48 -27.21 -29.51
CA THR A 503 25.51 -25.89 -28.83
C THR A 503 24.15 -25.59 -28.20
N ALA A 504 24.10 -24.76 -27.17
CA ALA A 504 22.83 -24.39 -26.53
C ALA A 504 22.18 -23.18 -27.21
N ALA A 505 20.87 -23.21 -27.40
CA ALA A 505 20.10 -22.08 -27.92
C ALA A 505 18.80 -21.88 -27.13
N LEU A 506 18.35 -20.62 -27.03
CA LEU A 506 17.03 -20.29 -26.48
C LEU A 506 15.97 -20.51 -27.55
N SER A 507 14.88 -21.18 -27.17
CA SER A 507 13.73 -21.38 -28.04
C SER A 507 13.09 -20.05 -28.43
N LYS A 508 12.61 -19.97 -29.68
CA LYS A 508 11.82 -18.84 -30.19
C LYS A 508 10.33 -19.18 -30.28
N GLU A 509 9.96 -20.42 -29.96
CA GLU A 509 8.59 -20.88 -30.01
C GLU A 509 7.78 -20.24 -28.89
N LYS A 510 6.53 -19.86 -29.21
CA LYS A 510 5.65 -19.18 -28.24
C LYS A 510 5.32 -20.05 -27.02
N GLU A 511 5.33 -21.37 -27.20
CA GLU A 511 5.02 -22.36 -26.15
C GLU A 511 6.15 -22.49 -25.12
N ASP A 512 7.37 -22.12 -25.50
CA ASP A 512 8.57 -22.23 -24.66
C ASP A 512 8.89 -20.96 -23.86
N ILE A 513 8.06 -19.92 -24.00
CA ILE A 513 8.17 -18.68 -23.21
C ILE A 513 7.60 -18.95 -21.82
N MET A 514 8.46 -18.98 -20.81
CA MET A 514 8.04 -19.14 -19.43
C MET A 514 7.51 -17.82 -18.88
N LYS A 515 6.20 -17.79 -18.58
CA LYS A 515 5.52 -16.64 -17.98
C LYS A 515 4.88 -16.97 -16.64
N ILE A 516 4.91 -16.00 -15.74
CA ILE A 516 4.11 -15.93 -14.51
C ILE A 516 2.92 -15.02 -14.77
N TRP A 517 1.78 -15.32 -14.16
CA TRP A 517 0.60 -14.45 -14.20
C TRP A 517 0.29 -13.97 -12.79
N ILE A 518 0.39 -12.65 -12.58
CA ILE A 518 -0.01 -12.04 -11.32
C ILE A 518 -1.54 -11.91 -11.34
N ASP A 519 -2.26 -12.70 -10.54
CA ASP A 519 -3.72 -12.48 -10.43
C ASP A 519 -3.96 -11.05 -9.88
N GLY A 520 -4.70 -10.23 -10.61
CA GLY A 520 -4.70 -8.76 -10.49
C GLY A 520 -4.68 -8.23 -9.05
N VAL A 521 -3.91 -7.16 -8.80
CA VAL A 521 -3.68 -6.58 -7.46
C VAL A 521 -4.48 -5.30 -7.33
N TYR A 522 -5.23 -5.17 -6.23
CA TYR A 522 -6.17 -4.08 -6.02
C TYR A 522 -6.03 -3.43 -4.64
N ILE A 523 -6.47 -2.18 -4.51
CA ILE A 523 -6.53 -1.45 -3.24
C ILE A 523 -8.00 -1.18 -2.90
N GLY A 524 -8.38 -1.51 -1.66
CA GLY A 524 -9.73 -1.24 -1.13
C GLY A 524 -10.03 0.26 -1.10
N ALA A 525 -11.19 0.65 -1.61
CA ALA A 525 -11.62 2.04 -1.72
C ALA A 525 -11.70 2.76 -0.37
N ALA A 526 -11.99 2.01 0.71
CA ALA A 526 -12.12 2.54 2.06
C ALA A 526 -10.83 3.19 2.57
N TYR A 527 -9.66 2.63 2.23
CA TYR A 527 -8.36 3.19 2.61
C TYR A 527 -8.14 4.57 2.00
N VAL A 528 -8.40 4.71 0.71
CA VAL A 528 -8.22 5.97 -0.03
C VAL A 528 -9.25 7.00 0.43
N ALA A 529 -10.51 6.60 0.63
CA ALA A 529 -11.57 7.49 1.09
C ALA A 529 -11.27 8.04 2.49
N ALA A 530 -10.99 7.16 3.45
CA ALA A 530 -10.64 7.56 4.82
C ALA A 530 -9.35 8.40 4.86
N GLY A 531 -8.34 8.06 4.05
CA GLY A 531 -7.10 8.83 3.96
C GLY A 531 -7.32 10.24 3.42
N LEU A 532 -8.13 10.38 2.37
CA LEU A 532 -8.45 11.69 1.78
C LEU A 532 -9.28 12.53 2.75
N VAL A 533 -10.28 11.92 3.39
CA VAL A 533 -11.11 12.57 4.42
C VAL A 533 -10.25 13.05 5.57
N ALA A 534 -9.37 12.19 6.09
CA ALA A 534 -8.43 12.53 7.15
C ALA A 534 -7.47 13.65 6.74
N ALA A 535 -7.02 13.68 5.48
CA ALA A 535 -6.12 14.70 4.98
C ALA A 535 -6.77 16.09 4.96
N TYR A 536 -7.97 16.22 4.41
CA TYR A 536 -8.64 17.53 4.30
C TYR A 536 -9.20 18.06 5.62
N GLN A 537 -9.19 17.26 6.70
CA GLN A 537 -9.41 17.81 8.04
C GLN A 537 -8.30 18.81 8.42
N SER A 538 -7.08 18.64 7.89
CA SER A 538 -5.93 19.47 8.21
C SER A 538 -6.04 20.86 7.58
N PRO A 539 -6.00 21.95 8.36
CA PRO A 539 -5.98 23.31 7.80
C PRO A 539 -4.75 23.52 6.91
N ASP A 540 -3.61 22.92 7.24
CA ASP A 540 -2.39 23.00 6.44
C ASP A 540 -2.57 22.35 5.06
N TYR A 541 -3.24 21.19 4.99
CA TYR A 541 -3.58 20.55 3.72
C TYR A 541 -4.50 21.44 2.89
N LEU A 542 -5.58 21.96 3.48
CA LEU A 542 -6.52 22.84 2.78
C LEU A 542 -5.81 24.11 2.31
N LYS A 543 -4.93 24.70 3.13
CA LYS A 543 -4.13 25.86 2.75
C LYS A 543 -3.17 25.54 1.62
N GLU A 544 -2.59 24.34 1.60
CA GLU A 544 -1.74 23.91 0.51
C GLU A 544 -2.51 23.75 -0.81
N VAL A 545 -3.74 23.24 -0.75
CA VAL A 545 -4.58 23.02 -1.94
C VAL A 545 -5.18 24.33 -2.46
N PHE A 546 -5.87 25.09 -1.60
CA PHE A 546 -6.63 26.28 -1.99
C PHE A 546 -5.80 27.58 -1.99
N LYS A 547 -4.64 27.60 -1.32
CA LYS A 547 -3.70 28.74 -1.16
C LYS A 547 -4.24 29.97 -0.40
N LYS A 548 -5.54 30.25 -0.45
CA LYS A 548 -6.21 31.40 0.17
C LYS A 548 -7.49 30.96 0.89
N ASN A 549 -8.03 31.84 1.74
CA ASN A 549 -9.31 31.67 2.41
C ASN A 549 -9.41 30.39 3.27
N VAL A 550 -8.30 30.00 3.91
CA VAL A 550 -8.27 28.92 4.91
C VAL A 550 -7.80 29.50 6.24
N ASP A 551 -8.51 29.20 7.33
CA ASP A 551 -8.15 29.61 8.68
C ASP A 551 -7.28 28.54 9.36
N GLU A 552 -6.10 28.90 9.84
CA GLU A 552 -5.14 27.94 10.42
C GLU A 552 -5.61 27.32 11.75
N GLN A 553 -6.59 27.92 12.42
CA GLN A 553 -7.08 27.50 13.74
C GLN A 553 -8.33 26.62 13.65
N LEU A 554 -8.94 26.51 12.47
CA LEU A 554 -10.16 25.71 12.27
C LEU A 554 -9.84 24.39 11.54
N PRO A 555 -10.36 23.25 12.00
CA PRO A 555 -10.25 22.02 11.22
C PRO A 555 -11.24 22.03 10.04
N GLY A 556 -10.94 21.24 9.01
CA GLY A 556 -11.78 21.04 7.83
C GLY A 556 -13.02 20.17 8.06
N VAL A 557 -13.64 20.20 9.25
CA VAL A 557 -14.77 19.30 9.61
C VAL A 557 -16.04 19.56 8.82
N ARG A 558 -16.27 20.82 8.42
CA ARG A 558 -17.44 21.26 7.63
C ARG A 558 -17.17 21.24 6.12
N PHE A 559 -15.92 20.96 5.71
CA PHE A 559 -15.52 20.98 4.32
C PHE A 559 -16.34 19.98 3.50
N ASP A 560 -17.13 20.49 2.55
CA ASP A 560 -17.94 19.68 1.65
C ASP A 560 -17.17 19.45 0.35
N ILE A 561 -16.65 18.25 0.15
CA ILE A 561 -15.89 17.89 -1.06
C ILE A 561 -16.75 17.93 -2.33
N GLU A 562 -18.08 17.83 -2.22
CA GLU A 562 -19.00 17.91 -3.37
C GLU A 562 -19.33 19.35 -3.78
N SER A 563 -18.89 20.36 -3.00
CA SER A 563 -19.26 21.75 -3.25
C SER A 563 -18.38 22.41 -4.33
N GLY A 564 -19.02 23.07 -5.30
CA GLY A 564 -18.33 23.86 -6.32
C GLY A 564 -17.24 23.07 -7.06
N ASP A 565 -16.00 23.57 -7.02
CA ASP A 565 -14.82 22.95 -7.62
C ASP A 565 -13.96 22.18 -6.60
N HIS A 566 -14.45 21.94 -5.39
CA HIS A 566 -13.67 21.31 -4.32
C HIS A 566 -13.13 19.93 -4.71
N ALA A 567 -13.94 19.08 -5.36
CA ALA A 567 -13.52 17.77 -5.85
C ALA A 567 -12.44 17.83 -6.95
N LEU A 568 -12.31 18.98 -7.64
CA LEU A 568 -11.25 19.21 -8.63
C LEU A 568 -9.93 19.61 -7.95
N GLN A 569 -10.00 20.28 -6.79
CA GLN A 569 -8.84 20.74 -6.03
C GLN A 569 -8.33 19.66 -5.05
N VAL A 570 -9.24 19.10 -4.24
CA VAL A 570 -8.99 18.02 -3.27
C VAL A 570 -9.25 16.70 -3.97
N ARG A 571 -8.16 16.08 -4.42
CA ARG A 571 -8.15 14.88 -5.25
C ARG A 571 -7.29 13.79 -4.63
N THR A 572 -7.56 12.55 -5.02
CA THR A 572 -6.74 11.42 -4.55
C THR A 572 -5.35 11.49 -5.16
N THR A 573 -4.39 10.78 -4.56
CA THR A 573 -3.07 10.56 -5.17
C THR A 573 -3.06 9.43 -6.20
N MET A 574 -4.21 8.80 -6.46
CA MET A 574 -4.34 7.70 -7.41
C MET A 574 -4.52 8.25 -8.84
N ALA A 575 -3.83 7.65 -9.80
CA ALA A 575 -3.97 7.97 -11.21
C ALA A 575 -5.29 7.43 -11.78
N LYS A 576 -5.82 8.10 -12.80
CA LYS A 576 -7.00 7.62 -13.54
C LYS A 576 -6.85 6.19 -14.04
N GLU A 577 -7.97 5.48 -14.12
CA GLU A 577 -8.03 4.10 -14.57
C GLU A 577 -8.76 3.95 -15.90
N ILE A 578 -9.78 4.77 -16.12
CA ILE A 578 -10.63 4.79 -17.31
C ILE A 578 -10.82 6.24 -17.80
N THR A 579 -11.45 6.41 -18.97
CA THR A 579 -11.74 7.73 -19.54
C THR A 579 -12.85 8.50 -18.82
N GLY A 580 -13.67 7.80 -18.03
CA GLY A 580 -14.84 8.35 -17.33
C GLY A 580 -16.06 7.46 -17.47
N TYR A 581 -17.12 7.79 -16.73
CA TYR A 581 -18.42 7.14 -16.79
C TYR A 581 -19.29 7.70 -17.91
N THR A 582 -20.15 6.86 -18.47
CA THR A 582 -21.18 7.29 -19.42
C THR A 582 -22.21 8.19 -18.73
N ASN A 583 -22.97 8.96 -19.53
CA ASN A 583 -24.01 9.85 -19.00
C ASN A 583 -25.10 9.09 -18.26
N ASP A 584 -25.41 7.87 -18.68
CA ASP A 584 -26.41 7.02 -18.02
C ASP A 584 -25.94 6.64 -16.62
N ILE A 585 -24.69 6.17 -16.48
CA ILE A 585 -24.10 5.83 -15.18
C ILE A 585 -24.01 7.06 -14.27
N LYS A 586 -23.61 8.23 -14.81
CA LYS A 586 -23.60 9.49 -14.06
C LYS A 586 -25.00 9.89 -13.57
N SER A 587 -26.00 9.73 -14.43
CA SER A 587 -27.40 10.01 -14.10
C SER A 587 -27.90 9.07 -13.02
N ASP A 588 -27.53 7.79 -13.08
CA ASP A 588 -27.85 6.80 -12.05
C ASP A 588 -27.19 7.12 -10.70
N ILE A 589 -25.91 7.48 -10.69
CA ILE A 589 -25.22 7.88 -9.46
C ILE A 589 -25.87 9.14 -8.87
N ASN A 590 -26.22 10.13 -9.70
CA ASN A 590 -26.88 11.37 -9.25
C ASN A 590 -28.30 11.14 -8.75
N ARG A 591 -29.04 10.21 -9.37
CA ARG A 591 -30.40 9.84 -8.96
C ARG A 591 -30.39 9.13 -7.61
N LYS A 592 -29.47 8.18 -7.42
CA LYS A 592 -29.37 7.38 -6.19
C LYS A 592 -28.69 8.12 -5.05
N ASN A 593 -27.73 9.02 -5.36
CA ASN A 593 -26.88 9.72 -4.38
C ASN A 593 -26.32 8.78 -3.31
N PHE A 594 -25.83 7.61 -3.72
CA PHE A 594 -25.42 6.54 -2.81
C PHE A 594 -23.90 6.48 -2.63
N GLY A 595 -23.44 6.41 -1.37
CA GLY A 595 -22.07 6.08 -0.98
C GLY A 595 -21.00 7.14 -1.28
N PHE A 596 -19.77 6.75 -0.98
CA PHE A 596 -18.55 7.46 -1.35
C PHE A 596 -18.07 6.93 -2.69
N VAL A 597 -18.36 7.69 -3.75
CA VAL A 597 -18.12 7.30 -5.14
C VAL A 597 -16.92 8.04 -5.69
N PHE A 598 -15.89 7.29 -6.09
CA PHE A 598 -14.78 7.83 -6.86
C PHE A 598 -15.13 7.93 -8.34
N SER A 599 -14.43 8.81 -9.05
CA SER A 599 -14.56 8.96 -10.49
C SER A 599 -13.22 9.20 -11.18
N SER A 600 -13.08 8.58 -12.35
CA SER A 600 -11.93 8.69 -13.24
C SER A 600 -12.20 9.68 -14.40
N GLU A 601 -13.14 10.62 -14.24
CA GLU A 601 -13.53 11.59 -15.28
C GLU A 601 -12.38 12.45 -15.79
N ASN A 602 -12.38 12.73 -17.09
CA ASN A 602 -11.63 13.84 -17.68
C ASN A 602 -12.16 15.19 -17.20
N ALA A 603 -11.32 15.94 -16.50
CA ALA A 603 -11.63 17.25 -15.97
C ALA A 603 -10.42 18.18 -16.12
N VAL A 604 -10.72 19.48 -16.23
CA VAL A 604 -9.75 20.56 -16.37
C VAL A 604 -9.98 21.54 -15.25
N LEU A 605 -8.91 21.95 -14.58
CA LEU A 605 -8.93 22.99 -13.56
C LEU A 605 -7.83 24.01 -13.89
N LYS A 606 -8.19 25.27 -14.11
CA LYS A 606 -7.24 26.36 -14.44
C LYS A 606 -6.31 25.99 -15.61
N ASP A 607 -6.90 25.48 -16.69
CA ASP A 607 -6.21 25.01 -17.91
C ASP A 607 -5.26 23.81 -17.73
N LEU A 608 -5.27 23.17 -16.56
CA LEU A 608 -4.52 21.94 -16.29
C LEU A 608 -5.45 20.73 -16.31
N ASN A 609 -5.07 19.71 -17.08
CA ASN A 609 -5.75 18.43 -17.08
C ASN A 609 -5.55 17.73 -15.74
N ILE A 610 -6.64 17.35 -15.09
CA ILE A 610 -6.59 16.51 -13.89
C ILE A 610 -6.32 15.08 -14.36
N GLN A 611 -5.26 14.47 -13.85
CA GLN A 611 -4.88 13.08 -14.15
C GLN A 611 -5.17 12.12 -12.99
N ASN A 612 -5.70 12.65 -11.89
CA ASN A 612 -6.01 11.90 -10.68
C ASN A 612 -7.48 11.48 -10.65
N ILE A 613 -7.75 10.43 -9.87
CA ILE A 613 -9.11 10.05 -9.50
C ILE A 613 -9.67 11.08 -8.52
N MET A 614 -10.90 11.51 -8.77
CA MET A 614 -11.64 12.51 -7.99
C MET A 614 -12.76 11.86 -7.20
N VAL A 615 -13.36 12.61 -6.28
CA VAL A 615 -14.57 12.20 -5.57
C VAL A 615 -15.79 12.75 -6.31
N TYR A 616 -16.74 11.89 -6.63
CA TYR A 616 -17.98 12.25 -7.32
C TYR A 616 -19.16 12.40 -6.35
N LYS A 617 -19.22 11.54 -5.32
CA LYS A 617 -20.19 11.62 -4.20
C LYS A 617 -19.52 11.21 -2.89
N ALA A 618 -19.96 11.77 -1.78
CA ALA A 618 -19.49 11.49 -0.43
C ALA A 618 -20.69 11.40 0.53
N ARG A 619 -21.33 10.22 0.54
CA ARG A 619 -22.61 9.99 1.25
C ARG A 619 -22.52 8.82 2.23
N ASN A 620 -23.18 8.94 3.38
CA ASN A 620 -23.38 7.85 4.33
C ASN A 620 -24.64 7.02 3.98
N LEU A 621 -25.05 6.09 4.85
CA LEU A 621 -26.26 5.28 4.67
C LEU A 621 -27.51 5.83 5.37
N LEU A 622 -27.44 7.00 6.02
CA LEU A 622 -28.62 7.67 6.56
C LEU A 622 -29.41 8.28 5.40
N THR A 623 -30.70 7.95 5.35
CA THR A 623 -31.60 8.37 4.26
C THR A 623 -32.94 8.82 4.80
N ASP A 624 -33.49 9.87 4.20
CA ASP A 624 -34.86 10.35 4.42
C ASP A 624 -35.87 9.72 3.45
N GLY A 625 -35.46 8.69 2.72
CA GLY A 625 -36.22 8.03 1.66
C GLY A 625 -36.13 8.72 0.29
N LYS A 626 -35.46 9.87 0.19
CA LYS A 626 -35.22 10.58 -1.08
C LYS A 626 -33.74 10.66 -1.43
N SER A 627 -32.87 10.89 -0.45
CA SER A 627 -31.43 11.00 -0.66
C SER A 627 -30.64 10.59 0.57
N TYR A 628 -29.43 10.10 0.34
CA TYR A 628 -28.48 9.84 1.42
C TYR A 628 -27.77 11.12 1.88
N GLU A 629 -27.41 11.16 3.16
CA GLU A 629 -26.83 12.36 3.77
C GLU A 629 -25.34 12.54 3.41
N PRO A 630 -24.88 13.78 3.11
CA PRO A 630 -23.46 14.09 3.02
C PRO A 630 -22.69 13.79 4.31
N ILE A 631 -21.54 13.15 4.20
CA ILE A 631 -20.71 12.76 5.36
C ILE A 631 -20.22 13.97 6.19
N TYR A 632 -20.05 15.15 5.56
CA TYR A 632 -19.58 16.34 6.27
C TYR A 632 -20.58 16.82 7.32
N LYS A 633 -21.88 16.54 7.14
CA LYS A 633 -22.92 16.93 8.10
C LYS A 633 -22.79 16.17 9.40
N THR A 634 -22.59 14.86 9.32
CA THR A 634 -22.26 14.03 10.50
C THR A 634 -20.95 14.50 11.14
N GLN A 635 -19.90 14.74 10.33
CA GLN A 635 -18.59 15.20 10.84
C GLN A 635 -18.68 16.51 11.64
N VAL A 636 -19.34 17.54 11.07
CA VAL A 636 -19.43 18.85 11.72
C VAL A 636 -20.37 18.83 12.92
N THR A 637 -21.47 18.06 12.87
CA THR A 637 -22.37 17.87 14.02
C THR A 637 -21.63 17.25 15.21
N THR A 638 -20.92 16.15 15.00
CA THR A 638 -20.07 15.51 16.02
C THR A 638 -19.00 16.47 16.56
N TYR A 639 -18.38 17.27 15.69
CA TYR A 639 -17.41 18.27 16.12
C TYR A 639 -18.03 19.36 17.01
N ILE A 640 -19.19 19.90 16.61
CA ILE A 640 -19.91 20.91 17.39
C ILE A 640 -20.29 20.35 18.77
N GLN A 641 -20.82 19.13 18.82
CA GLN A 641 -21.19 18.46 20.06
C GLN A 641 -19.99 18.28 20.99
N ARG A 642 -18.85 17.81 20.47
CA ARG A 642 -17.62 17.62 21.26
C ARG A 642 -17.02 18.94 21.76
N VAL A 643 -17.00 19.98 20.92
CA VAL A 643 -16.55 21.32 21.36
C VAL A 643 -17.51 21.91 22.38
N MET A 644 -18.82 21.72 22.21
CA MET A 644 -19.82 22.16 23.18
C MET A 644 -19.62 21.44 24.52
N ARG A 645 -19.43 20.12 24.51
CA ARG A 645 -19.14 19.34 25.72
C ARG A 645 -17.93 19.89 26.46
N LEU A 646 -16.84 20.16 25.74
CA LEU A 646 -15.60 20.73 26.29
C LEU A 646 -15.79 22.13 26.85
N ALA A 647 -16.41 23.01 26.07
CA ALA A 647 -16.57 24.42 26.40
C ALA A 647 -17.56 24.64 27.55
N THR A 648 -18.54 23.75 27.69
CA THR A 648 -19.60 23.87 28.71
C THR A 648 -19.31 23.06 29.97
N GLY A 649 -18.25 22.24 29.98
CA GLY A 649 -17.90 21.37 31.11
C GLY A 649 -18.92 20.26 31.33
N ASP A 650 -19.10 19.43 30.30
CA ASP A 650 -20.15 18.38 30.19
C ASP A 650 -21.57 18.94 30.22
N PHE A 651 -21.89 19.84 29.28
CA PHE A 651 -23.27 20.29 29.03
C PHE A 651 -23.97 20.95 30.23
N LYS A 652 -23.24 21.70 31.06
CA LYS A 652 -23.84 22.52 32.13
C LYS A 652 -24.68 23.64 31.55
N GLN A 653 -25.94 23.72 31.97
CA GLN A 653 -26.95 24.64 31.42
C GLN A 653 -26.49 26.10 31.33
N GLU A 654 -25.88 26.64 32.40
CA GLU A 654 -25.40 28.03 32.45
C GLU A 654 -24.36 28.32 31.35
N ASN A 655 -23.47 27.37 31.08
CA ASN A 655 -22.41 27.51 30.09
C ASN A 655 -22.95 27.31 28.66
N ILE A 656 -24.02 26.53 28.49
CA ILE A 656 -24.70 26.38 27.19
C ILE A 656 -25.24 27.73 26.73
N VAL A 657 -25.88 28.49 27.63
CA VAL A 657 -26.39 29.84 27.32
C VAL A 657 -25.25 30.78 26.95
N GLU A 658 -24.12 30.70 27.65
CA GLU A 658 -22.93 31.50 27.31
C GLU A 658 -22.33 31.11 25.94
N PHE A 659 -22.27 29.82 25.65
CA PHE A 659 -21.74 29.26 24.40
C PHE A 659 -22.46 29.83 23.15
N PHE A 660 -23.78 29.95 23.23
CA PHE A 660 -24.64 30.45 22.15
C PHE A 660 -24.99 31.93 22.25
N SER A 661 -24.44 32.66 23.22
CA SER A 661 -24.70 34.09 23.42
C SER A 661 -24.17 34.95 22.26
N SER A 662 -24.70 36.16 22.11
CA SER A 662 -24.25 37.15 21.12
C SER A 662 -22.97 37.88 21.51
N LYS A 663 -22.33 37.54 22.64
CA LYS A 663 -21.05 38.12 23.04
C LYS A 663 -19.97 37.78 21.99
N PRO A 664 -19.05 38.70 21.64
CA PRO A 664 -17.94 38.39 20.73
C PRO A 664 -17.02 37.26 21.23
N THR A 665 -16.98 37.04 22.54
CA THR A 665 -16.19 35.98 23.16
C THR A 665 -16.83 34.60 23.10
N SER A 666 -18.13 34.50 22.74
CA SER A 666 -18.83 33.21 22.67
C SER A 666 -18.29 32.35 21.53
N GLN A 667 -18.40 31.03 21.68
CA GLN A 667 -17.89 30.11 20.67
C GLN A 667 -18.67 30.23 19.35
N ARG A 668 -19.99 30.41 19.41
CA ARG A 668 -20.83 30.65 18.22
C ARG A 668 -20.43 31.92 17.48
N SER A 669 -20.28 33.05 18.16
CA SER A 669 -19.90 34.32 17.53
C SER A 669 -18.55 34.21 16.83
N ARG A 670 -17.57 33.56 17.46
CA ARG A 670 -16.24 33.30 16.87
C ARG A 670 -16.29 32.45 15.61
N TRP A 671 -17.19 31.47 15.54
CA TRP A 671 -17.39 30.69 14.31
C TRP A 671 -18.07 31.52 13.22
N MET A 672 -19.06 32.35 13.58
CA MET A 672 -19.76 33.24 12.65
C MET A 672 -18.84 34.32 12.06
N GLU A 673 -17.87 34.83 12.82
CA GLU A 673 -16.85 35.77 12.34
C GLU A 673 -15.95 35.18 11.24
N LYS A 674 -15.83 33.85 11.19
CA LYS A 674 -14.97 33.11 10.24
C LYS A 674 -15.76 32.43 9.11
N LYS A 675 -17.00 32.84 8.85
CA LYS A 675 -17.90 32.19 7.86
C LYS A 675 -17.41 32.18 6.41
N ASP A 676 -16.50 33.08 6.06
CA ASP A 676 -16.00 33.25 4.68
C ASP A 676 -14.79 32.34 4.38
N TYR A 677 -14.29 31.60 5.37
CA TYR A 677 -13.23 30.63 5.20
C TYR A 677 -13.76 29.28 4.68
N ILE A 678 -12.95 28.58 3.90
CA ILE A 678 -13.28 27.27 3.30
C ILE A 678 -13.52 26.20 4.38
N ASN A 679 -12.81 26.30 5.50
CA ASN A 679 -12.93 25.44 6.66
C ASN A 679 -13.75 26.08 7.81
N ALA A 680 -14.64 27.02 7.49
CA ALA A 680 -15.56 27.58 8.46
C ALA A 680 -16.44 26.49 9.09
N ILE A 681 -16.59 26.49 10.42
CA ILE A 681 -17.47 25.55 11.12
C ILE A 681 -18.95 25.87 10.84
N ILE A 682 -19.28 27.16 10.77
CA ILE A 682 -20.58 27.66 10.31
C ILE A 682 -20.33 28.40 9.00
N GLY A 683 -20.71 27.77 7.89
CA GLY A 683 -20.50 28.34 6.55
C GLY A 683 -21.53 29.41 6.20
N ASN A 684 -21.32 30.05 5.05
CA ASN A 684 -22.31 30.96 4.48
C ASN A 684 -23.63 30.23 4.20
N GLY A 685 -24.72 30.69 4.84
CA GLY A 685 -26.05 30.08 4.75
C GLY A 685 -26.36 29.03 5.82
N ASP A 686 -25.37 28.70 6.66
CA ASP A 686 -25.57 27.85 7.84
C ASP A 686 -25.97 28.70 9.06
N ASP A 687 -26.71 28.10 10.00
CA ASP A 687 -27.02 28.69 11.30
C ASP A 687 -27.13 27.59 12.36
N ILE A 688 -26.93 27.94 13.63
CA ILE A 688 -27.12 27.03 14.75
C ILE A 688 -28.06 27.70 15.75
N ARG A 689 -29.19 27.04 16.01
CA ARG A 689 -30.15 27.46 17.02
C ARG A 689 -30.21 26.43 18.12
N TYR A 690 -30.57 26.87 19.31
CA TYR A 690 -30.70 26.00 20.47
C TYR A 690 -32.02 26.28 21.18
N SER A 691 -32.60 25.24 21.76
CA SER A 691 -33.74 25.29 22.66
C SER A 691 -33.42 24.45 23.89
N ILE A 692 -33.75 24.93 25.08
CA ILE A 692 -33.56 24.20 26.34
C ILE A 692 -34.94 23.86 26.88
N ASP A 693 -35.23 22.58 27.00
CA ASP A 693 -36.38 22.09 27.74
C ASP A 693 -35.95 21.83 29.20
N GLU A 694 -36.16 22.82 30.05
CA GLU A 694 -35.83 22.74 31.47
C GLU A 694 -36.64 21.68 32.21
N THR A 695 -37.82 21.30 31.71
CA THR A 695 -38.65 20.25 32.31
C THR A 695 -38.12 18.86 31.97
N ALA A 696 -37.86 18.61 30.68
CA ALA A 696 -37.37 17.33 30.19
C ALA A 696 -35.86 17.10 30.45
N GLY A 697 -35.09 18.17 30.67
CA GLY A 697 -33.63 18.08 30.92
C GLY A 697 -32.79 17.92 29.65
N TYR A 698 -33.31 18.33 28.50
CA TYR A 698 -32.63 18.24 27.22
C TYR A 698 -32.41 19.61 26.57
N CYS A 699 -31.30 19.75 25.86
CA CYS A 699 -31.05 20.84 24.94
C CYS A 699 -31.14 20.29 23.51
N THR A 700 -32.02 20.87 22.70
CA THR A 700 -32.12 20.58 21.27
C THR A 700 -31.33 21.62 20.50
N LEU A 701 -30.42 21.16 19.63
CA LEU A 701 -29.71 21.99 18.67
C LEU A 701 -30.29 21.77 17.27
N ASP A 702 -30.71 22.85 16.64
CA ASP A 702 -31.12 22.87 15.24
C ASP A 702 -29.97 23.44 14.41
N ILE A 703 -29.24 22.56 13.73
CA ILE A 703 -28.12 22.93 12.86
C ILE A 703 -28.63 23.02 11.43
N ALA A 704 -28.73 24.24 10.90
CA ALA A 704 -29.16 24.49 9.53
C ALA A 704 -27.96 24.45 8.58
N PHE A 705 -28.04 23.60 7.57
CA PHE A 705 -27.09 23.50 6.46
C PHE A 705 -27.77 23.93 5.15
N ASN A 706 -27.59 25.19 4.75
CA ASN A 706 -28.20 25.75 3.53
C ASN A 706 -29.69 25.38 3.33
N GLY A 707 -30.48 25.47 4.41
CA GLY A 707 -31.93 25.18 4.41
C GLY A 707 -32.34 23.76 4.80
N ASN A 708 -31.41 22.81 4.91
CA ASN A 708 -31.68 21.49 5.51
C ASN A 708 -31.32 21.54 7.00
N VAL A 709 -32.28 21.28 7.88
CA VAL A 709 -32.07 21.32 9.34
C VAL A 709 -31.80 19.92 9.86
N LYS A 710 -30.72 19.77 10.62
CA LYS A 710 -30.38 18.57 11.37
C LYS A 710 -30.57 18.87 12.86
N ASN A 711 -31.37 18.04 13.51
CA ASN A 711 -31.64 18.17 14.94
C ASN A 711 -30.68 17.27 15.71
N LEU A 712 -30.12 17.80 16.79
CA LEU A 712 -29.29 17.07 17.74
C LEU A 712 -29.86 17.28 19.14
N GLU A 713 -30.16 16.18 19.84
CA GLU A 713 -30.63 16.23 21.22
C GLU A 713 -29.48 15.91 22.18
N ILE A 714 -29.32 16.75 23.21
CA ILE A 714 -28.23 16.66 24.18
C ILE A 714 -28.84 16.65 25.58
N GLU A 715 -28.49 15.67 26.41
CA GLU A 715 -28.88 15.63 27.82
C GLU A 715 -28.09 16.68 28.63
N ILE A 716 -28.79 17.45 29.46
CA ILE A 716 -28.22 18.54 30.26
C ILE A 716 -27.86 18.03 31.65
N ASN A 717 -26.62 18.27 32.07
CA ASN A 717 -26.21 18.01 33.45
C ASN A 717 -26.71 19.12 34.38
N ARG A 718 -27.74 18.82 35.17
CA ARG A 718 -28.21 19.69 36.25
C ARG A 718 -27.26 19.58 37.43
N VAL A 719 -26.61 20.68 37.80
CA VAL A 719 -25.97 20.78 39.11
C VAL A 719 -27.10 20.89 40.13
N ASN A 720 -27.44 19.79 40.80
CA ASN A 720 -28.28 19.86 41.99
C ASN A 720 -27.49 20.64 43.06
N SER A 721 -27.88 21.89 43.30
CA SER A 721 -27.38 22.73 44.38
C SER A 721 -27.84 22.27 45.78
N GLU A 722 -28.26 21.02 45.94
CA GLU A 722 -28.68 20.43 47.23
C GLU A 722 -27.65 19.49 47.85
N ASP A 723 -26.62 19.03 47.11
CA ASP A 723 -25.57 18.15 47.68
C ASP A 723 -24.36 18.93 48.25
N ARG A 724 -24.58 20.16 48.71
CA ARG A 724 -23.65 20.86 49.62
C ARG A 724 -24.11 20.74 51.06
N THR A 725 -24.31 19.52 51.53
CA THR A 725 -24.32 19.14 52.95
C THR A 725 -24.27 17.62 53.02
N PHE A 726 -23.07 17.04 53.16
CA PHE A 726 -22.61 16.29 54.34
C PHE A 726 -21.17 15.84 54.16
#